data_AF-A0A955TB42-F1
#
_entry.id   AF-A0A955TB42-F1
#
_cell.length_a   1.000
_cell.length_b   1.000
_cell.length_c   1.000
_cell.angle_alpha   90.00
_cell.angle_beta   90.00
_cell.angle_gamma   90.00
#
_symmetry.space_group_name_H-M   'P 1'
#
loop_
_entity.id
_entity.type
_entity.pdbx_description
1 polymer ?
#
loop_
_entity_poly.entity_id
_entity_poly.type
_entity_poly.pdbx_seq_one_letter_code
_entity_poly.pdbx_strand_id
1 'polypeptide(L)'
;DGLNSVLRIEIDGTLASENANDLRFGFMRVTAGGSTIRGLAINRVYGPKIWLDGVYTAGDNNRVEGNYLGPDVSGTVAFPVGYATGVVTTFAGVLINSSSSNLIGGAADSARNLISGNDGFGGAGVLLQGFGSNSNRIQGNLIGTDRTGTRSIGIEQIGVRVGGVVDNTVGGSNPGEGNYIAGNSTGVEIGGHESRRNRVIGNWIGTDSTGSSEIGNTGPGVWVRDSPSHSLIQSNTIAHNDSGVLVVSSFNLLDATRNLITQNSIYRNKGLGIDLGFSSHADGPTPNDVPPESDPPDQDTGANNRQNFPILTSVTDNGGGTTVEGFLQSTPNSNFRIEFFANRERDESTGGKYSEGETYIGSVDVTTDGSGMSGITANLPALPELQPFITATATDITDRGDGPANDTSEFSPVEPLGGESTLVNNTGEIGLGTLREAIYVANLSEGSSTITFAIPPDDPRHFYYMDDGVSGTVSRLNVATTAEADDSNIADIDPDWPHSWFSIQPSHGLPELFDPINIDGFTQPGSVKNTLSAPQGLDSVLRIELDGANIEGDGFSLVVGAEISLIQGLVINRCGANGIHLDTFGGNRVMGNFIGTDVSGTLPLGNGLDGILLDAERYNRIGGAKPELRNLIAGNGSNEIEIKGSGADTVYGNLIGVDRRAQSII
;
A
#
# COMPACT_ATOMS: atom_id res chain seq x y z
N ASP A 1 -15.59 -1.12 19.17
CA ASP A 1 -15.39 -0.18 18.04
C ASP A 1 -16.65 0.03 17.24
N GLY A 2 -17.44 -1.02 17.00
CA GLY A 2 -18.83 -0.87 16.55
C GLY A 2 -19.81 -0.32 17.61
N LEU A 3 -20.98 0.08 17.14
CA LEU A 3 -22.12 0.54 17.93
C LEU A 3 -22.99 -0.64 18.38
N ASN A 4 -23.22 -0.75 19.68
CA ASN A 4 -24.21 -1.65 20.28
C ASN A 4 -25.55 -0.95 20.58
N SER A 5 -25.70 0.31 20.19
CA SER A 5 -26.92 1.09 20.38
C SER A 5 -28.09 0.51 19.59
N VAL A 6 -29.27 0.55 20.21
CA VAL A 6 -30.54 0.19 19.58
C VAL A 6 -31.38 1.45 19.47
N LEU A 7 -31.37 2.06 18.29
CA LEU A 7 -32.26 3.19 18.00
C LEU A 7 -33.66 2.65 17.70
N ARG A 8 -34.68 3.28 18.30
CA ARG A 8 -36.09 2.92 18.12
C ARG A 8 -36.91 3.98 17.40
N ILE A 9 -36.34 5.16 17.22
CA ILE A 9 -36.99 6.27 16.56
C ILE A 9 -36.33 6.44 15.19
N GLU A 10 -37.08 6.10 14.15
CA GLU A 10 -36.72 6.33 12.76
C GLU A 10 -37.55 7.49 12.21
N ILE A 11 -36.87 8.44 11.60
CA ILE A 11 -37.44 9.50 10.80
C ILE A 11 -37.22 9.09 9.34
N ASP A 12 -38.28 8.58 8.73
CA ASP A 12 -38.32 8.14 7.33
C ASP A 12 -38.79 9.28 6.42
N GLY A 13 -37.89 9.74 5.54
CA GLY A 13 -38.16 10.80 4.58
C GLY A 13 -38.88 10.40 3.28
N THR A 14 -39.26 9.13 3.10
CA THR A 14 -39.83 8.61 1.83
C THR A 14 -41.02 9.39 1.28
N LEU A 15 -41.84 9.98 2.14
CA LEU A 15 -43.04 10.74 1.76
C LEU A 15 -42.82 12.25 1.70
N ALA A 16 -41.59 12.74 1.90
CA ALA A 16 -41.24 14.14 1.73
C ALA A 16 -41.26 14.49 0.23
N SER A 17 -42.46 14.77 -0.31
CA SER A 17 -42.68 15.08 -1.72
C SER A 17 -41.84 16.28 -2.18
N GLU A 18 -41.33 16.23 -3.41
CA GLU A 18 -40.50 17.23 -4.11
C GLU A 18 -41.09 18.66 -4.20
N ASN A 19 -42.29 18.92 -3.65
CA ASN A 19 -42.98 20.21 -3.71
C ASN A 19 -43.43 20.76 -2.34
N ALA A 20 -42.50 20.90 -1.40
CA ALA A 20 -42.58 21.93 -0.37
C ALA A 20 -41.31 22.77 -0.46
N ASN A 21 -41.45 24.06 -0.80
CA ASN A 21 -40.38 24.98 -1.20
C ASN A 21 -39.22 25.24 -0.19
N ASP A 22 -38.98 24.40 0.82
CA ASP A 22 -38.03 24.67 1.91
C ASP A 22 -37.16 23.49 2.40
N LEU A 23 -37.16 22.32 1.73
CA LEU A 23 -36.25 21.20 2.06
C LEU A 23 -34.91 21.22 1.30
N ARG A 24 -34.62 22.30 0.55
CA ARG A 24 -33.32 22.56 -0.11
C ARG A 24 -32.16 22.81 0.88
N PHE A 25 -32.44 22.63 2.16
CA PHE A 25 -31.72 23.12 3.32
C PHE A 25 -31.53 22.02 4.38
N GLY A 26 -32.04 20.82 4.16
CA GLY A 26 -31.90 19.69 5.08
C GLY A 26 -33.14 19.43 5.92
N PHE A 27 -33.22 18.20 6.43
CA PHE A 27 -34.38 17.72 7.16
C PHE A 27 -34.55 18.44 8.51
N MET A 28 -33.48 18.53 9.30
CA MET A 28 -33.49 19.20 10.60
C MET A 28 -32.54 20.40 10.60
N ARG A 29 -33.09 21.60 10.34
CA ARG A 29 -32.34 22.87 10.44
C ARG A 29 -32.37 23.40 11.88
N VAL A 30 -31.20 23.53 12.49
CA VAL A 30 -30.98 24.02 13.84
C VAL A 30 -30.34 25.40 13.78
N THR A 31 -31.10 26.42 14.15
CA THR A 31 -30.63 27.81 14.21
C THR A 31 -30.36 28.29 15.65
N ALA A 32 -30.81 27.52 16.65
CA ALA A 32 -30.54 27.78 18.06
C ALA A 32 -29.17 27.22 18.47
N GLY A 33 -28.50 27.88 19.41
CA GLY A 33 -27.26 27.38 20.01
C GLY A 33 -27.49 26.56 21.28
N GLY A 34 -26.50 25.75 21.67
CA GLY A 34 -26.55 24.94 22.89
C GLY A 34 -27.52 23.76 22.84
N SER A 35 -27.98 23.37 21.65
CA SER A 35 -28.92 22.25 21.46
C SER A 35 -28.20 20.90 21.46
N THR A 36 -28.90 19.83 21.82
CA THR A 36 -28.39 18.45 21.70
C THR A 36 -29.39 17.60 20.92
N ILE A 37 -28.93 16.98 19.83
CA ILE A 37 -29.67 16.04 19.00
C ILE A 37 -29.08 14.66 19.20
N ARG A 38 -29.89 13.70 19.66
CA ARG A 38 -29.41 12.34 19.93
C ARG A 38 -30.47 11.26 19.82
N GLY A 39 -30.03 10.04 19.48
CA GLY A 39 -30.85 8.84 19.49
C GLY A 39 -31.86 8.72 18.34
N LEU A 40 -31.58 9.38 17.21
CA LEU A 40 -32.44 9.37 16.03
C LEU A 40 -31.79 8.59 14.89
N ALA A 41 -32.56 7.78 14.17
CA ALA A 41 -32.22 7.35 12.82
C ALA A 41 -32.91 8.29 11.83
N ILE A 42 -32.17 8.98 10.97
CA ILE A 42 -32.71 9.92 9.96
C ILE A 42 -32.22 9.47 8.59
N ASN A 43 -33.12 9.08 7.70
CA ASN A 43 -32.76 8.54 6.39
C ASN A 43 -33.82 8.86 5.34
N ARG A 44 -33.51 8.56 4.07
CA ARG A 44 -34.43 8.74 2.93
C ARG A 44 -34.93 10.19 2.77
N VAL A 45 -34.17 11.18 3.25
CA VAL A 45 -34.45 12.61 3.10
C VAL A 45 -33.51 13.24 2.07
N TYR A 46 -33.99 14.24 1.34
CA TYR A 46 -33.19 15.07 0.45
C TYR A 46 -32.38 16.12 1.24
N GLY A 47 -31.16 16.40 0.80
CA GLY A 47 -30.26 17.36 1.44
C GLY A 47 -29.62 16.84 2.75
N PRO A 48 -29.11 17.73 3.61
CA PRO A 48 -28.48 17.34 4.86
C PRO A 48 -29.47 16.73 5.86
N LYS A 49 -29.09 15.67 6.58
CA LYS A 49 -29.97 15.07 7.60
C LYS A 49 -30.14 16.03 8.78
N ILE A 50 -29.03 16.59 9.25
CA ILE A 50 -28.99 17.66 10.25
C ILE A 50 -28.22 18.84 9.67
N TRP A 51 -28.80 20.04 9.73
CA TRP A 51 -28.15 21.29 9.35
C TRP A 51 -28.00 22.19 10.57
N LEU A 52 -26.77 22.40 11.03
CA LEU A 52 -26.43 23.42 12.02
C LEU A 52 -26.16 24.73 11.28
N ASP A 53 -27.05 25.71 11.44
CA ASP A 53 -27.06 26.93 10.65
C ASP A 53 -26.93 28.17 11.53
N GLY A 54 -25.77 28.84 11.44
CA GLY A 54 -25.49 30.07 12.17
C GLY A 54 -25.61 31.34 11.33
N VAL A 55 -26.13 31.28 10.09
CA VAL A 55 -26.23 32.45 9.21
C VAL A 55 -27.11 33.58 9.79
N TYR A 56 -28.10 33.26 10.63
CA TYR A 56 -29.11 34.22 11.09
C TYR A 56 -29.18 34.42 12.62
N THR A 57 -28.57 33.55 13.43
CA THR A 57 -28.65 33.55 14.91
C THR A 57 -27.43 32.84 15.53
N ALA A 58 -27.30 32.89 16.87
CA ALA A 58 -26.27 32.21 17.67
C ALA A 58 -26.39 30.66 17.62
N GLY A 59 -26.37 30.07 16.44
CA GLY A 59 -26.48 28.63 16.17
C GLY A 59 -25.22 27.83 16.53
N ASP A 60 -24.48 28.27 17.55
CA ASP A 60 -23.19 27.71 17.97
C ASP A 60 -23.36 26.72 19.13
N ASN A 61 -22.30 25.96 19.44
CA ASN A 61 -22.26 25.11 20.63
C ASN A 61 -23.33 24.00 20.65
N ASN A 62 -23.73 23.49 19.49
CA ASN A 62 -24.64 22.36 19.41
C ASN A 62 -23.90 21.02 19.49
N ARG A 63 -24.64 19.98 19.88
CA ARG A 63 -24.17 18.59 20.00
C ARG A 63 -25.03 17.68 19.14
N VAL A 64 -24.40 16.89 18.28
CA VAL A 64 -25.05 15.82 17.52
C VAL A 64 -24.39 14.51 17.95
N GLU A 65 -25.10 13.67 18.69
CA GLU A 65 -24.51 12.54 19.41
C GLU A 65 -25.38 11.28 19.29
N GLY A 66 -24.80 10.11 19.03
CA GLY A 66 -25.53 8.82 19.10
C GLY A 66 -26.69 8.70 18.09
N ASN A 67 -26.57 9.31 16.92
CA ASN A 67 -27.56 9.25 15.84
C ASN A 67 -27.09 8.35 14.69
N TYR A 68 -28.04 7.78 13.94
CA TYR A 68 -27.79 7.12 12.66
C TYR A 68 -28.28 8.03 11.53
N LEU A 69 -27.37 8.60 10.73
CA LEU A 69 -27.66 9.59 9.71
C LEU A 69 -27.39 9.00 8.33
N GLY A 70 -28.46 8.52 7.70
CA GLY A 70 -28.43 7.83 6.39
C GLY A 70 -28.82 6.34 6.47
N PRO A 71 -28.30 5.55 7.44
CA PRO A 71 -28.75 4.17 7.61
C PRO A 71 -30.13 4.05 8.28
N ASP A 72 -30.74 2.87 8.19
CA ASP A 72 -31.88 2.50 9.04
C ASP A 72 -31.47 2.25 10.49
N VAL A 73 -32.45 1.95 11.35
CA VAL A 73 -32.24 1.62 12.77
C VAL A 73 -31.38 0.37 13.00
N SER A 74 -31.19 -0.50 11.99
CA SER A 74 -30.25 -1.62 12.10
C SER A 74 -28.81 -1.15 12.01
N GLY A 75 -28.57 -0.03 11.32
CA GLY A 75 -27.23 0.50 11.04
C GLY A 75 -26.45 -0.35 10.04
N THR A 76 -27.11 -1.24 9.30
CA THR A 76 -26.47 -2.15 8.35
C THR A 76 -26.91 -1.94 6.90
N VAL A 77 -27.91 -1.09 6.67
CA VAL A 77 -28.45 -0.76 5.34
C VAL A 77 -28.52 0.74 5.20
N ALA A 78 -27.88 1.27 4.16
CA ALA A 78 -27.95 2.67 3.76
C ALA A 78 -29.08 2.93 2.75
N PHE A 79 -29.58 4.17 2.74
CA PHE A 79 -30.60 4.61 1.78
C PHE A 79 -30.11 5.85 1.02
N PRO A 80 -29.30 5.67 -0.04
CA PRO A 80 -28.96 6.77 -0.93
C PRO A 80 -30.24 7.26 -1.62
N VAL A 81 -30.52 8.56 -1.52
CA VAL A 81 -31.62 9.17 -2.27
C VAL A 81 -31.13 9.44 -3.69
N GLY A 82 -31.65 8.69 -4.66
CA GLY A 82 -31.28 8.84 -6.06
C GLY A 82 -31.47 10.28 -6.56
N TYR A 83 -30.55 10.71 -7.43
CA TYR A 83 -30.53 12.02 -8.06
C TYR A 83 -31.88 12.37 -8.72
N ALA A 84 -32.61 13.35 -8.18
CA ALA A 84 -33.60 14.06 -8.96
C ALA A 84 -32.83 15.03 -9.88
N THR A 85 -32.76 14.70 -11.18
CA THR A 85 -32.05 15.52 -12.17
C THR A 85 -32.53 16.97 -12.14
N GLY A 86 -31.63 17.92 -11.90
CA GLY A 86 -31.90 19.37 -12.01
C GLY A 86 -31.93 20.16 -10.70
N VAL A 87 -31.70 19.54 -9.54
CA VAL A 87 -31.57 20.26 -8.25
C VAL A 87 -30.15 20.12 -7.70
N VAL A 88 -29.41 21.24 -7.66
CA VAL A 88 -28.10 21.32 -6.97
C VAL A 88 -28.37 21.54 -5.48
N THR A 89 -28.43 20.46 -4.69
CA THR A 89 -28.44 20.54 -3.23
C THR A 89 -27.19 19.91 -2.65
N THR A 90 -26.67 20.49 -1.57
CA THR A 90 -25.65 19.89 -0.73
C THR A 90 -26.21 18.62 -0.07
N PHE A 91 -25.57 17.46 -0.23
CA PHE A 91 -25.95 16.22 0.45
C PHE A 91 -25.00 15.99 1.64
N ALA A 92 -25.55 15.87 2.85
CA ALA A 92 -24.72 15.50 3.99
C ALA A 92 -25.45 14.69 5.06
N GLY A 93 -24.70 13.96 5.89
CA GLY A 93 -25.20 13.50 7.18
C GLY A 93 -25.42 14.70 8.09
N VAL A 94 -24.34 15.45 8.32
CA VAL A 94 -24.36 16.71 9.06
C VAL A 94 -23.76 17.83 8.22
N LEU A 95 -24.50 18.92 8.06
CA LEU A 95 -24.00 20.18 7.51
C LEU A 95 -23.80 21.18 8.65
N ILE A 96 -22.62 21.79 8.73
CA ILE A 96 -22.31 22.94 9.60
C ILE A 96 -22.06 24.14 8.68
N ASN A 97 -22.93 25.15 8.77
CA ASN A 97 -22.83 26.35 7.94
C ASN A 97 -22.84 27.62 8.80
N SER A 98 -21.78 28.43 8.67
CA SER A 98 -21.54 29.63 9.48
C SER A 98 -21.81 29.42 10.98
N SER A 99 -21.45 28.25 11.52
CA SER A 99 -21.77 27.83 12.89
C SER A 99 -20.54 27.22 13.56
N SER A 100 -20.28 27.65 14.79
CA SER A 100 -19.01 27.41 15.49
C SER A 100 -19.18 26.58 16.76
N SER A 101 -18.06 26.01 17.22
CA SER A 101 -17.98 25.31 18.51
C SER A 101 -18.94 24.12 18.67
N ASN A 102 -19.40 23.53 17.56
CA ASN A 102 -20.26 22.36 17.61
C ASN A 102 -19.45 21.08 17.82
N LEU A 103 -20.07 20.08 18.45
CA LEU A 103 -19.53 18.75 18.63
C LEU A 103 -20.40 17.74 17.87
N ILE A 104 -19.81 17.09 16.87
CA ILE A 104 -20.41 15.97 16.16
C ILE A 104 -19.75 14.70 16.67
N GLY A 105 -20.49 13.96 17.49
CA GLY A 105 -20.03 12.74 18.15
C GLY A 105 -19.50 13.01 19.56
N GLY A 106 -18.41 12.34 19.92
CA GLY A 106 -17.74 12.52 21.21
C GLY A 106 -16.91 11.30 21.61
N ALA A 107 -16.07 11.45 22.64
CA ALA A 107 -15.14 10.40 23.07
C ALA A 107 -15.82 9.14 23.67
N ALA A 108 -17.06 9.28 24.14
CA ALA A 108 -17.82 8.16 24.69
C ALA A 108 -18.52 7.40 23.55
N ASP A 109 -18.54 6.07 23.61
CA ASP A 109 -19.23 5.25 22.60
C ASP A 109 -20.72 5.58 22.46
N SER A 110 -21.37 6.06 23.53
CA SER A 110 -22.77 6.51 23.46
C SER A 110 -22.99 7.79 22.66
N ALA A 111 -21.93 8.57 22.41
CA ALA A 111 -21.97 9.79 21.64
C ALA A 111 -21.65 9.55 20.15
N ARG A 112 -21.07 8.42 19.78
CA ARG A 112 -20.69 8.05 18.40
C ARG A 112 -21.89 8.08 17.47
N ASN A 113 -21.85 8.92 16.44
CA ASN A 113 -22.81 8.84 15.35
C ASN A 113 -22.36 7.79 14.33
N LEU A 114 -23.34 7.18 13.66
CA LEU A 114 -23.16 6.43 12.43
C LEU A 114 -23.62 7.29 11.26
N ILE A 115 -22.73 7.68 10.37
CA ILE A 115 -23.00 8.61 9.28
C ILE A 115 -22.59 7.94 7.98
N SER A 116 -23.55 7.36 7.26
CA SER A 116 -23.24 6.55 6.08
C SER A 116 -24.36 6.62 5.06
N GLY A 117 -24.03 6.50 3.78
CA GLY A 117 -25.04 6.44 2.71
C GLY A 117 -25.67 7.79 2.39
N ASN A 118 -24.97 8.89 2.70
CA ASN A 118 -25.35 10.23 2.30
C ASN A 118 -24.86 10.57 0.89
N ASP A 119 -25.12 9.67 -0.07
CA ASP A 119 -24.68 9.80 -1.47
C ASP A 119 -25.37 10.96 -2.19
N GLY A 120 -24.59 11.66 -3.01
CA GLY A 120 -24.97 12.83 -3.80
C GLY A 120 -23.74 13.60 -4.31
N PHE A 121 -23.87 14.27 -5.45
CA PHE A 121 -22.75 14.98 -6.09
C PHE A 121 -22.27 16.13 -5.20
N GLY A 122 -20.98 16.10 -4.85
CA GLY A 122 -20.39 17.04 -3.89
C GLY A 122 -20.81 16.83 -2.43
N GLY A 123 -21.42 15.68 -2.11
CA GLY A 123 -21.90 15.34 -0.78
C GLY A 123 -20.82 14.81 0.15
N ALA A 124 -21.02 14.97 1.46
CA ALA A 124 -20.10 14.47 2.48
C ALA A 124 -20.83 13.91 3.71
N GLY A 125 -20.26 12.94 4.42
CA GLY A 125 -20.81 12.49 5.70
C GLY A 125 -20.98 13.66 6.67
N VAL A 126 -19.90 14.42 6.89
CA VAL A 126 -19.92 15.69 7.61
C VAL A 126 -19.30 16.80 6.74
N LEU A 127 -20.04 17.88 6.54
CA LEU A 127 -19.60 19.03 5.75
C LEU A 127 -19.55 20.30 6.61
N LEU A 128 -18.39 20.96 6.60
CA LEU A 128 -18.17 22.26 7.21
C LEU A 128 -17.96 23.28 6.10
N GLN A 129 -18.77 24.33 6.09
CA GLN A 129 -18.66 25.42 5.14
C GLN A 129 -19.17 26.73 5.71
N GLY A 130 -18.99 27.82 4.96
CA GLY A 130 -19.49 29.14 5.31
C GLY A 130 -18.59 29.86 6.32
N PHE A 131 -18.39 31.16 6.09
CA PHE A 131 -17.57 31.99 6.95
C PHE A 131 -18.05 31.93 8.41
N GLY A 132 -17.13 31.72 9.34
CA GLY A 132 -17.41 31.62 10.77
C GLY A 132 -17.65 30.20 11.29
N SER A 133 -17.65 29.17 10.44
CA SER A 133 -17.72 27.76 10.87
C SER A 133 -16.41 27.28 11.48
N ASN A 134 -16.06 27.83 12.64
CA ASN A 134 -14.76 27.63 13.28
C ASN A 134 -14.89 26.80 14.56
N SER A 135 -13.78 26.19 15.00
CA SER A 135 -13.72 25.51 16.31
C SER A 135 -14.72 24.37 16.48
N ASN A 136 -15.20 23.79 15.37
CA ASN A 136 -16.04 22.60 15.41
C ASN A 136 -15.18 21.36 15.61
N ARG A 137 -15.74 20.36 16.31
CA ARG A 137 -15.08 19.10 16.64
C ARG A 137 -15.92 17.95 16.12
N ILE A 138 -15.33 17.10 15.30
CA ILE A 138 -15.94 15.91 14.73
C ILE A 138 -15.19 14.75 15.37
N GLN A 139 -15.78 14.05 16.34
CA GLN A 139 -15.06 13.12 17.19
C GLN A 139 -15.79 11.80 17.34
N GLY A 140 -15.04 10.69 17.33
CA GLY A 140 -15.58 9.39 17.69
C GLY A 140 -16.76 8.94 16.84
N ASN A 141 -16.84 9.30 15.55
CA ASN A 141 -17.92 8.86 14.65
C ASN A 141 -17.52 7.63 13.82
N LEU A 142 -18.51 6.88 13.31
CA LEU A 142 -18.35 5.94 12.20
C LEU A 142 -18.88 6.61 10.93
N ILE A 143 -18.04 6.73 9.89
CA ILE A 143 -18.38 7.43 8.66
C ILE A 143 -18.09 6.54 7.45
N GLY A 144 -19.13 6.26 6.64
CA GLY A 144 -19.08 5.41 5.44
C GLY A 144 -19.23 3.90 5.70
N THR A 145 -19.05 3.45 6.95
CA THR A 145 -19.14 2.04 7.36
C THR A 145 -20.51 1.68 7.93
N ASP A 146 -20.73 0.40 8.23
CA ASP A 146 -21.87 -0.05 9.01
C ASP A 146 -21.63 0.14 10.51
N ARG A 147 -22.65 -0.19 11.30
CA ARG A 147 -22.56 -0.06 12.76
C ARG A 147 -21.43 -0.89 13.38
N THR A 148 -20.89 -1.92 12.72
CA THR A 148 -19.76 -2.69 13.26
C THR A 148 -18.42 -2.03 12.94
N GLY A 149 -18.38 -1.15 11.93
CA GLY A 149 -17.18 -0.49 11.46
C GLY A 149 -16.33 -1.37 10.54
N THR A 150 -16.84 -2.55 10.14
CA THR A 150 -16.06 -3.58 9.43
C THR A 150 -16.54 -3.79 8.00
N ARG A 151 -17.61 -3.12 7.58
CA ARG A 151 -18.15 -3.22 6.23
C ARG A 151 -18.55 -1.84 5.73
N SER A 152 -18.11 -1.48 4.53
CA SER A 152 -18.65 -0.29 3.85
C SER A 152 -20.13 -0.51 3.53
N ILE A 153 -20.98 0.45 3.88
CA ILE A 153 -22.39 0.47 3.46
C ILE A 153 -22.79 1.79 2.81
N GLY A 154 -21.86 2.74 2.65
CA GLY A 154 -22.16 4.04 2.10
C GLY A 154 -21.12 4.49 1.07
N ILE A 155 -21.58 4.86 -0.11
CA ILE A 155 -20.81 5.47 -1.20
C ILE A 155 -20.80 7.01 -1.05
N GLU A 156 -20.46 7.52 0.15
CA GLU A 156 -20.30 8.98 0.30
C GLU A 156 -19.09 9.42 -0.55
N GLN A 157 -19.20 10.57 -1.23
CA GLN A 157 -18.03 11.06 -1.99
C GLN A 157 -16.90 11.41 -1.02
N ILE A 158 -17.18 12.15 0.05
CA ILE A 158 -16.18 12.53 1.06
C ILE A 158 -16.69 12.19 2.45
N GLY A 159 -15.89 11.53 3.29
CA GLY A 159 -16.28 11.24 4.67
C GLY A 159 -16.47 12.52 5.49
N VAL A 160 -15.42 13.34 5.59
CA VAL A 160 -15.46 14.66 6.25
C VAL A 160 -14.86 15.72 5.33
N ARG A 161 -15.61 16.78 5.05
CA ARG A 161 -15.16 17.90 4.22
C ARG A 161 -15.07 19.19 5.05
N VAL A 162 -13.89 19.79 5.05
CA VAL A 162 -13.57 21.07 5.71
C VAL A 162 -13.33 22.11 4.61
N GLY A 163 -14.38 22.85 4.22
CA GLY A 163 -14.40 23.70 3.04
C GLY A 163 -14.35 25.21 3.34
N GLY A 164 -13.18 25.83 3.18
CA GLY A 164 -12.95 27.28 3.31
C GLY A 164 -13.17 27.80 4.74
N VAL A 165 -12.78 27.02 5.74
CA VAL A 165 -13.04 27.29 7.17
C VAL A 165 -11.79 27.08 8.01
N VAL A 166 -11.76 27.61 9.24
CA VAL A 166 -10.54 27.65 10.06
C VAL A 166 -10.73 27.05 11.44
N ASP A 167 -9.63 26.58 12.03
CA ASP A 167 -9.57 26.17 13.43
C ASP A 167 -10.54 25.01 13.79
N ASN A 168 -10.85 24.11 12.85
CA ASN A 168 -11.69 22.93 13.10
C ASN A 168 -10.85 21.68 13.39
N THR A 169 -11.41 20.72 14.11
CA THR A 169 -10.74 19.45 14.44
C THR A 169 -11.59 18.26 14.01
N VAL A 170 -11.02 17.42 13.15
CA VAL A 170 -11.50 16.07 12.83
C VAL A 170 -10.69 15.08 13.67
N GLY A 171 -11.33 14.50 14.68
CA GLY A 171 -10.77 13.55 15.61
C GLY A 171 -10.33 14.20 16.93
N GLY A 172 -9.25 13.68 17.52
CA GLY A 172 -8.66 14.18 18.75
C GLY A 172 -7.58 13.24 19.28
N SER A 173 -6.77 13.74 20.23
CA SER A 173 -5.63 13.00 20.77
C SER A 173 -6.00 12.09 21.95
N ASN A 174 -7.21 12.19 22.50
CA ASN A 174 -7.63 11.32 23.59
C ASN A 174 -8.31 10.04 23.06
N PRO A 175 -8.23 8.92 23.80
CA PRO A 175 -8.94 7.70 23.44
C PRO A 175 -10.44 7.95 23.17
N GLY A 176 -10.94 7.37 22.08
CA GLY A 176 -12.32 7.52 21.64
C GLY A 176 -12.65 8.80 20.85
N GLU A 177 -11.75 9.79 20.79
CA GLU A 177 -11.98 11.00 19.99
C GLU A 177 -11.75 10.79 18.48
N GLY A 178 -10.95 9.80 18.09
CA GLY A 178 -10.71 9.42 16.70
C GLY A 178 -11.95 8.95 15.96
N ASN A 179 -12.17 9.45 14.74
CA ASN A 179 -13.23 8.93 13.86
C ASN A 179 -12.73 7.72 13.07
N TYR A 180 -13.67 6.85 12.69
CA TYR A 180 -13.45 5.78 11.72
C TYR A 180 -14.06 6.21 10.39
N ILE A 181 -13.23 6.42 9.37
CA ILE A 181 -13.62 7.03 8.11
C ILE A 181 -13.17 6.14 6.96
N ALA A 182 -14.07 5.33 6.43
CA ALA A 182 -13.74 4.24 5.51
C ALA A 182 -14.86 3.99 4.50
N GLY A 183 -14.53 3.41 3.35
CA GLY A 183 -15.47 3.10 2.28
C GLY A 183 -16.02 4.30 1.49
N ASN A 184 -15.43 5.49 1.63
CA ASN A 184 -15.80 6.71 0.89
C ASN A 184 -14.90 6.88 -0.34
N SER A 185 -15.14 7.89 -1.20
CA SER A 185 -14.16 8.24 -2.24
C SER A 185 -12.96 9.01 -1.69
N THR A 186 -13.14 9.84 -0.66
CA THR A 186 -12.04 10.49 0.09
C THR A 186 -12.37 10.41 1.56
N GLY A 187 -11.39 10.12 2.40
CA GLY A 187 -11.61 10.07 3.85
C GLY A 187 -11.90 11.47 4.41
N VAL A 188 -10.87 12.32 4.47
CA VAL A 188 -10.98 13.71 4.95
C VAL A 188 -10.46 14.67 3.88
N GLU A 189 -11.29 15.61 3.46
CA GLU A 189 -10.88 16.71 2.57
C GLU A 189 -10.71 18.00 3.39
N ILE A 190 -9.55 18.65 3.27
CA ILE A 190 -9.34 20.05 3.66
C ILE A 190 -9.23 20.84 2.37
N GLY A 191 -10.29 21.59 2.05
CA GLY A 191 -10.47 22.25 0.76
C GLY A 191 -10.80 23.73 0.89
N GLY A 192 -10.58 24.50 -0.17
CA GLY A 192 -11.04 25.88 -0.33
C GLY A 192 -10.08 26.96 0.19
N HIS A 193 -10.10 28.11 -0.50
CA HIS A 193 -9.31 29.29 -0.18
C HIS A 193 -9.49 29.69 1.30
N GLU A 194 -8.38 30.02 1.98
CA GLU A 194 -8.31 30.39 3.41
C GLU A 194 -8.56 29.26 4.43
N SER A 195 -8.71 28.00 4.01
CA SER A 195 -8.70 26.88 4.95
C SER A 195 -7.38 26.82 5.71
N ARG A 196 -7.38 27.15 7.00
CA ARG A 196 -6.16 27.18 7.81
C ARG A 196 -6.35 26.73 9.23
N ARG A 197 -5.27 26.21 9.83
CA ARG A 197 -5.25 25.72 11.22
C ARG A 197 -6.30 24.64 11.50
N ASN A 198 -6.69 23.89 10.46
CA ASN A 198 -7.54 22.73 10.62
C ASN A 198 -6.70 21.53 11.04
N ARG A 199 -7.27 20.65 11.85
CA ARG A 199 -6.56 19.57 12.52
C ARG A 199 -7.24 18.24 12.18
N VAL A 200 -6.49 17.26 11.72
CA VAL A 200 -6.92 15.88 11.51
C VAL A 200 -6.06 15.02 12.43
N ILE A 201 -6.63 14.55 13.54
CA ILE A 201 -5.85 13.95 14.63
C ILE A 201 -6.47 12.63 15.10
N GLY A 202 -5.65 11.59 15.23
CA GLY A 202 -6.08 10.36 15.92
C GLY A 202 -7.16 9.57 15.20
N ASN A 203 -7.39 9.79 13.90
CA ASN A 203 -8.43 9.09 13.14
C ASN A 203 -7.92 7.77 12.56
N TRP A 204 -8.86 6.86 12.30
CA TRP A 204 -8.65 5.63 11.55
C TRP A 204 -9.28 5.82 10.17
N ILE A 205 -8.46 5.88 9.12
CA ILE A 205 -8.88 6.29 7.78
C ILE A 205 -8.56 5.17 6.78
N GLY A 206 -9.60 4.64 6.15
CA GLY A 206 -9.52 3.50 5.22
C GLY A 206 -9.39 2.14 5.90
N THR A 207 -9.41 2.10 7.22
CA THR A 207 -9.24 0.89 8.01
C THR A 207 -10.18 0.86 9.23
N ASP A 208 -10.28 -0.31 9.86
CA ASP A 208 -10.98 -0.49 11.12
C ASP A 208 -10.11 -0.13 12.33
N SER A 209 -10.63 -0.36 13.53
CA SER A 209 -9.94 -0.09 14.80
C SER A 209 -8.75 -0.97 15.13
N THR A 210 -8.55 -2.05 14.39
CA THR A 210 -7.35 -2.87 14.49
C THR A 210 -6.33 -2.50 13.43
N GLY A 211 -6.68 -1.62 12.49
CA GLY A 211 -5.78 -1.21 11.41
C GLY A 211 -5.61 -2.28 10.34
N SER A 212 -6.47 -3.30 10.31
CA SER A 212 -6.25 -4.50 9.49
C SER A 212 -7.33 -4.77 8.44
N SER A 213 -8.50 -4.14 8.54
CA SER A 213 -9.58 -4.36 7.58
C SER A 213 -9.41 -3.49 6.34
N GLU A 214 -9.47 -4.11 5.16
CA GLU A 214 -9.41 -3.48 3.83
C GLU A 214 -10.74 -2.81 3.43
N ILE A 215 -11.20 -1.86 4.23
CA ILE A 215 -12.36 -1.01 3.90
C ILE A 215 -11.92 0.37 3.41
N GLY A 216 -10.87 0.37 2.59
CA GLY A 216 -10.22 1.54 2.04
C GLY A 216 -11.16 2.58 1.45
N ASN A 217 -10.80 3.85 1.55
CA ASN A 217 -11.41 4.86 0.68
C ASN A 217 -10.89 4.68 -0.75
N THR A 218 -11.74 4.87 -1.76
CA THR A 218 -11.37 4.67 -3.18
C THR A 218 -10.54 5.81 -3.78
N GLY A 219 -10.00 6.68 -2.94
CA GLY A 219 -9.18 7.84 -3.24
C GLY A 219 -8.31 8.14 -2.00
N PRO A 220 -7.81 9.37 -1.80
CA PRO A 220 -6.93 9.67 -0.69
C PRO A 220 -7.59 9.48 0.68
N GLY A 221 -6.80 9.03 1.66
CA GLY A 221 -7.19 9.04 3.06
C GLY A 221 -7.41 10.47 3.55
N VAL A 222 -6.41 11.34 3.35
CA VAL A 222 -6.52 12.78 3.61
C VAL A 222 -6.13 13.55 2.36
N TRP A 223 -6.98 14.48 1.92
CA TRP A 223 -6.74 15.32 0.76
C TRP A 223 -6.73 16.81 1.13
N VAL A 224 -5.59 17.48 0.94
CA VAL A 224 -5.40 18.92 1.17
C VAL A 224 -5.32 19.62 -0.19
N ARG A 225 -6.30 20.46 -0.53
CA ARG A 225 -6.42 21.06 -1.88
C ARG A 225 -6.98 22.47 -1.88
N ASP A 226 -6.69 23.24 -2.94
CA ASP A 226 -7.10 24.64 -3.12
C ASP A 226 -6.52 25.61 -2.07
N SER A 227 -5.21 25.49 -1.81
CA SER A 227 -4.43 26.42 -0.98
C SER A 227 -4.63 26.42 0.55
N PRO A 228 -4.92 25.29 1.25
CA PRO A 228 -4.91 25.28 2.69
C PRO A 228 -3.50 25.51 3.25
N SER A 229 -3.41 26.15 4.42
CA SER A 229 -2.14 26.32 5.12
C SER A 229 -2.25 26.09 6.61
N HIS A 230 -1.13 25.79 7.28
CA HIS A 230 -1.10 25.60 8.73
C HIS A 230 -1.99 24.44 9.20
N SER A 231 -2.34 23.49 8.32
CA SER A 231 -3.09 22.31 8.73
C SER A 231 -2.17 21.38 9.53
N LEU A 232 -2.75 20.64 10.47
CA LEU A 232 -2.05 19.62 11.24
C LEU A 232 -2.68 18.26 10.99
N ILE A 233 -1.93 17.34 10.41
CA ILE A 233 -2.32 15.95 10.21
C ILE A 233 -1.42 15.12 11.10
N GLN A 234 -1.95 14.62 12.21
CA GLN A 234 -1.13 14.01 13.26
C GLN A 234 -1.73 12.73 13.86
N SER A 235 -0.89 11.72 14.07
CA SER A 235 -1.27 10.50 14.81
C SER A 235 -2.52 9.81 14.27
N ASN A 236 -2.80 9.94 12.97
CA ASN A 236 -3.83 9.15 12.30
C ASN A 236 -3.25 7.80 11.87
N THR A 237 -4.10 6.79 11.83
CA THR A 237 -3.84 5.53 11.13
C THR A 237 -4.50 5.63 9.76
N ILE A 238 -3.71 5.66 8.69
CA ILE A 238 -4.15 5.89 7.31
C ILE A 238 -3.70 4.69 6.46
N ALA A 239 -4.61 3.79 6.16
CA ALA A 239 -4.28 2.54 5.49
C ALA A 239 -5.36 2.11 4.48
N HIS A 240 -4.95 1.30 3.49
CA HIS A 240 -5.83 0.69 2.48
C HIS A 240 -6.56 1.67 1.55
N ASN A 241 -6.22 2.96 1.59
CA ASN A 241 -6.78 3.96 0.68
C ASN A 241 -6.09 3.88 -0.69
N ASP A 242 -6.59 4.63 -1.67
CA ASP A 242 -5.88 4.76 -2.96
C ASP A 242 -4.53 5.48 -2.80
N SER A 243 -4.45 6.44 -1.87
CA SER A 243 -3.20 7.07 -1.41
C SER A 243 -3.37 7.51 0.04
N GLY A 244 -2.27 7.68 0.78
CA GLY A 244 -2.32 8.08 2.18
C GLY A 244 -2.77 9.54 2.36
N VAL A 245 -1.82 10.47 2.30
CA VAL A 245 -2.03 11.92 2.40
C VAL A 245 -1.62 12.58 1.08
N LEU A 246 -2.58 13.20 0.39
CA LEU A 246 -2.35 13.93 -0.85
C LEU A 246 -2.46 15.43 -0.59
N VAL A 247 -1.42 16.20 -0.88
CA VAL A 247 -1.39 17.67 -0.79
C VAL A 247 -1.16 18.24 -2.17
N VAL A 248 -2.10 19.03 -2.68
CA VAL A 248 -2.06 19.52 -4.06
C VAL A 248 -2.12 21.03 -4.13
N SER A 249 -1.30 21.59 -5.03
CA SER A 249 -1.39 22.98 -5.45
C SER A 249 -2.42 23.13 -6.59
N SER A 250 -3.32 24.12 -6.51
CA SER A 250 -4.28 24.42 -7.59
C SER A 250 -3.75 25.54 -8.48
N PHE A 251 -3.76 25.36 -9.81
CA PHE A 251 -3.32 26.37 -10.78
C PHE A 251 -4.06 27.71 -10.56
N ASN A 252 -3.29 28.79 -10.36
CA ASN A 252 -3.74 30.18 -10.13
C ASN A 252 -4.24 30.54 -8.71
N LEU A 253 -4.06 29.67 -7.72
CA LEU A 253 -4.24 30.03 -6.30
C LEU A 253 -2.88 29.98 -5.58
N LEU A 254 -2.83 30.46 -4.32
CA LEU A 254 -1.64 30.34 -3.48
C LEU A 254 -1.28 28.86 -3.26
N ASP A 255 -0.02 28.55 -2.98
CA ASP A 255 0.37 27.16 -2.73
C ASP A 255 -0.15 26.64 -1.38
N ALA A 256 -0.45 25.35 -1.31
CA ALA A 256 -0.87 24.67 -0.07
C ALA A 256 0.35 24.41 0.83
N THR A 257 0.84 25.47 1.48
CA THR A 257 2.08 25.45 2.27
C THR A 257 1.83 25.42 3.77
N ARG A 258 2.87 25.10 4.53
CA ARG A 258 2.89 25.10 5.99
C ARG A 258 1.97 24.04 6.60
N ASN A 259 1.74 22.93 5.91
CA ASN A 259 0.91 21.84 6.40
C ASN A 259 1.77 20.78 7.08
N LEU A 260 1.66 20.67 8.41
CA LEU A 260 2.42 19.74 9.23
C LEU A 260 1.81 18.34 9.14
N ILE A 261 2.55 17.39 8.59
CA ILE A 261 2.19 15.97 8.55
C ILE A 261 3.18 15.22 9.44
N THR A 262 2.72 14.77 10.61
CA THR A 262 3.65 14.28 11.64
C THR A 262 3.10 13.09 12.41
N GLN A 263 3.96 12.11 12.69
CA GLN A 263 3.62 10.96 13.54
C GLN A 263 2.35 10.20 13.13
N ASN A 264 1.99 10.19 11.85
CA ASN A 264 0.91 9.35 11.33
C ASN A 264 1.46 7.95 11.09
N SER A 265 0.61 6.94 11.29
CA SER A 265 0.85 5.56 10.87
C SER A 265 0.21 5.40 9.50
N ILE A 266 1.02 5.40 8.45
CA ILE A 266 0.59 5.36 7.04
C ILE A 266 1.16 4.09 6.42
N TYR A 267 0.30 3.16 6.00
CA TYR A 267 0.75 1.87 5.47
C TYR A 267 -0.32 1.20 4.60
N ARG A 268 0.11 0.36 3.66
CA ARG A 268 -0.76 -0.42 2.77
C ARG A 268 -1.80 0.41 2.03
N ASN A 269 -1.50 1.66 1.69
CA ASN A 269 -2.28 2.36 0.66
C ASN A 269 -1.86 1.83 -0.73
N LYS A 270 -2.71 1.98 -1.73
CA LYS A 270 -2.43 1.46 -3.09
C LYS A 270 -1.40 2.29 -3.85
N GLY A 271 -1.22 3.54 -3.44
CA GLY A 271 -0.20 4.47 -3.90
C GLY A 271 0.47 5.11 -2.69
N LEU A 272 1.16 6.23 -2.93
CA LEU A 272 2.06 6.84 -1.95
C LEU A 272 1.41 7.18 -0.61
N GLY A 273 2.21 7.06 0.44
CA GLY A 273 1.81 7.44 1.79
C GLY A 273 1.68 8.95 2.00
N ILE A 274 2.60 9.73 1.44
CA ILE A 274 2.50 11.19 1.35
C ILE A 274 2.87 11.57 -0.08
N ASP A 275 2.02 12.37 -0.72
CA ASP A 275 2.20 12.86 -2.08
C ASP A 275 2.03 14.39 -2.10
N LEU A 276 3.05 15.10 -2.62
CA LEU A 276 3.08 16.55 -2.81
C LEU A 276 2.82 16.95 -4.29
N GLY A 277 1.79 16.38 -4.89
CA GLY A 277 1.56 16.45 -6.33
C GLY A 277 1.20 17.82 -6.92
N PHE A 278 1.32 17.89 -8.26
CA PHE A 278 0.95 19.06 -9.07
C PHE A 278 -0.53 19.09 -9.48
N SER A 279 -1.23 17.96 -9.42
CA SER A 279 -2.58 17.79 -9.97
C SER A 279 -3.53 17.14 -8.97
N SER A 280 -4.82 17.03 -9.29
CA SER A 280 -5.83 16.40 -8.41
C SER A 280 -5.67 14.87 -8.26
N HIS A 281 -4.56 14.29 -8.72
CA HIS A 281 -4.25 12.86 -8.66
C HIS A 281 -2.79 12.69 -8.23
N ALA A 282 -2.51 11.57 -7.56
CA ALA A 282 -1.15 11.16 -7.24
C ALA A 282 -0.32 11.04 -8.52
N ASP A 283 0.77 11.79 -8.61
CA ASP A 283 1.65 11.85 -9.79
C ASP A 283 3.04 11.24 -9.56
N GLY A 284 3.22 10.59 -8.40
CA GLY A 284 4.46 9.92 -8.00
C GLY A 284 5.32 10.82 -7.11
N PRO A 285 6.39 10.27 -6.50
CA PRO A 285 7.21 11.04 -5.55
C PRO A 285 7.83 12.24 -6.26
N THR A 286 7.68 13.41 -5.66
CA THR A 286 8.30 14.66 -6.06
C THR A 286 9.81 14.56 -5.84
N PRO A 287 10.65 14.53 -6.89
CA PRO A 287 12.09 14.38 -6.72
C PRO A 287 12.70 15.57 -5.97
N ASN A 288 13.72 15.31 -5.14
CA ASN A 288 14.52 16.38 -4.55
C ASN A 288 15.16 17.26 -5.63
N ASP A 289 15.08 18.58 -5.49
CA ASP A 289 15.77 19.53 -6.36
C ASP A 289 17.22 19.75 -5.88
N VAL A 290 18.20 19.63 -6.77
CA VAL A 290 19.63 19.73 -6.42
C VAL A 290 20.40 20.64 -7.39
N PRO A 291 21.49 21.30 -6.95
CA PRO A 291 22.33 22.10 -7.83
C PRO A 291 22.92 21.26 -8.97
N PRO A 292 23.06 21.82 -10.20
CA PRO A 292 22.93 23.24 -10.55
C PRO A 292 21.52 23.67 -10.96
N GLU A 293 20.54 22.75 -10.96
CA GLU A 293 19.19 23.01 -11.46
C GLU A 293 18.43 23.98 -10.54
N SER A 294 18.70 23.91 -9.23
CA SER A 294 18.30 24.90 -8.21
C SER A 294 19.49 25.32 -7.34
N ASP A 295 20.08 26.49 -7.62
CA ASP A 295 21.14 27.08 -6.78
C ASP A 295 20.63 28.39 -6.14
N PRO A 296 20.38 28.43 -4.81
CA PRO A 296 20.48 27.34 -3.81
C PRO A 296 19.45 26.19 -3.93
N PRO A 297 19.66 25.02 -3.29
CA PRO A 297 18.69 23.90 -3.27
C PRO A 297 17.37 24.24 -2.55
N ASP A 298 16.31 23.48 -2.84
CA ASP A 298 14.97 23.58 -2.25
C ASP A 298 14.33 24.95 -2.49
N GLN A 299 14.29 25.32 -3.77
CA GLN A 299 13.69 26.57 -4.25
C GLN A 299 12.34 26.38 -4.94
N ASP A 300 11.91 25.13 -5.08
CA ASP A 300 10.67 24.82 -5.76
C ASP A 300 9.45 25.38 -5.00
N THR A 301 8.40 25.66 -5.75
CA THR A 301 7.12 26.14 -5.21
C THR A 301 6.04 25.09 -5.45
N GLY A 302 5.10 24.96 -4.52
CA GLY A 302 4.00 24.01 -4.62
C GLY A 302 3.50 23.57 -3.25
N ALA A 303 2.78 22.45 -3.21
CA ALA A 303 2.37 21.80 -1.98
C ALA A 303 3.56 21.66 -1.01
N ASN A 304 3.43 22.20 0.19
CA ASN A 304 4.49 22.28 1.20
C ASN A 304 5.86 22.76 0.66
N ASN A 305 5.86 23.70 -0.29
CA ASN A 305 7.06 24.18 -0.98
C ASN A 305 7.93 23.06 -1.57
N ARG A 306 7.35 21.88 -1.82
CA ARG A 306 8.08 20.67 -2.24
C ARG A 306 9.32 20.37 -1.42
N GLN A 307 9.20 20.57 -0.11
CA GLN A 307 10.25 20.28 0.85
C GLN A 307 11.00 18.98 0.50
N ASN A 308 12.31 19.10 0.25
CA ASN A 308 13.15 17.95 -0.03
C ASN A 308 13.09 16.94 1.12
N PHE A 309 12.97 15.64 0.79
CA PHE A 309 13.01 14.55 1.74
C PHE A 309 14.46 14.15 2.10
N PRO A 310 14.69 13.51 3.27
CA PRO A 310 16.00 12.99 3.65
C PRO A 310 16.46 11.86 2.73
N ILE A 311 17.78 11.67 2.59
CA ILE A 311 18.37 10.46 2.00
C ILE A 311 19.07 9.70 3.12
N LEU A 312 18.56 8.51 3.41
CA LEU A 312 19.18 7.59 4.37
C LEU A 312 20.30 6.81 3.68
N THR A 313 21.37 6.51 4.40
CA THR A 313 22.56 5.82 3.85
C THR A 313 22.98 4.60 4.65
N SER A 314 22.46 4.45 5.88
CA SER A 314 22.70 3.26 6.69
C SER A 314 21.69 3.13 7.81
N VAL A 315 21.22 1.91 8.05
CA VAL A 315 20.46 1.51 9.24
C VAL A 315 21.16 0.31 9.86
N THR A 316 21.59 0.44 11.12
CA THR A 316 22.33 -0.61 11.83
C THR A 316 21.76 -0.89 13.23
N ASP A 317 21.78 -2.16 13.63
CA ASP A 317 21.52 -2.55 15.03
C ASP A 317 22.75 -2.25 15.89
N ASN A 318 22.55 -1.62 17.05
CA ASN A 318 23.61 -1.28 17.99
C ASN A 318 23.52 -2.05 19.33
N GLY A 319 22.80 -3.19 19.36
CA GLY A 319 22.74 -4.11 20.48
C GLY A 319 21.71 -3.74 21.56
N GLY A 320 20.77 -2.86 21.22
CA GLY A 320 19.71 -2.36 22.11
C GLY A 320 18.84 -1.26 21.50
N GLY A 321 19.19 -0.80 20.30
CA GLY A 321 18.46 0.18 19.51
C GLY A 321 18.91 0.15 18.06
N THR A 322 18.62 1.22 17.33
CA THR A 322 18.95 1.33 15.91
C THR A 322 19.67 2.65 15.65
N THR A 323 20.77 2.61 14.92
CA THR A 323 21.47 3.81 14.44
C THR A 323 21.12 4.02 12.98
N VAL A 324 20.61 5.21 12.65
CA VAL A 324 20.27 5.64 11.30
C VAL A 324 21.18 6.80 10.90
N GLU A 325 21.82 6.68 9.73
CA GLU A 325 22.68 7.69 9.15
C GLU A 325 22.13 8.13 7.78
N GLY A 326 22.42 9.37 7.40
CA GLY A 326 21.98 9.93 6.13
C GLY A 326 22.35 11.40 5.98
N PHE A 327 21.67 12.09 5.08
CA PHE A 327 21.78 13.54 4.92
C PHE A 327 20.46 14.16 4.44
N LEU A 328 20.35 15.46 4.63
CA LEU A 328 19.33 16.31 4.03
C LEU A 328 20.04 17.40 3.21
N GLN A 329 19.58 17.63 1.98
CA GLN A 329 19.94 18.80 1.19
C GLN A 329 18.66 19.61 0.94
N SER A 330 18.54 20.75 1.61
CA SER A 330 17.33 21.57 1.64
C SER A 330 17.69 23.06 1.78
N THR A 331 16.73 23.92 2.08
CA THR A 331 16.92 25.38 2.20
C THR A 331 18.12 25.70 3.09
N PRO A 332 19.12 26.51 2.64
CA PRO A 332 20.31 26.84 3.43
C PRO A 332 20.02 27.51 4.77
N ASN A 333 20.88 27.24 5.76
CA ASN A 333 20.83 27.82 7.12
C ASN A 333 19.46 27.72 7.81
N SER A 334 18.75 26.61 7.59
CA SER A 334 17.39 26.37 8.08
C SER A 334 17.35 25.13 8.99
N ASN A 335 16.36 25.07 9.88
CA ASN A 335 16.21 24.00 10.86
C ASN A 335 15.14 23.03 10.40
N PHE A 336 15.43 21.73 10.46
CA PHE A 336 14.52 20.68 10.03
C PHE A 336 14.34 19.64 11.12
N ARG A 337 13.12 19.12 11.27
CA ARG A 337 12.85 17.90 12.00
C ARG A 337 12.83 16.72 11.03
N ILE A 338 13.62 15.70 11.33
CA ILE A 338 13.61 14.42 10.62
C ILE A 338 12.83 13.43 11.46
N GLU A 339 11.71 12.91 10.95
CA GLU A 339 10.94 11.85 11.59
C GLU A 339 11.21 10.51 10.90
N PHE A 340 11.44 9.44 11.67
CA PHE A 340 11.78 8.12 11.15
C PHE A 340 10.63 7.14 11.39
N PHE A 341 10.40 6.28 10.40
CA PHE A 341 9.34 5.29 10.42
C PHE A 341 9.89 3.92 10.04
N ALA A 342 9.48 2.89 10.78
CA ALA A 342 9.74 1.50 10.46
C ALA A 342 8.55 0.91 9.71
N ASN A 343 8.82 0.13 8.66
CA ASN A 343 7.84 -0.47 7.77
C ASN A 343 8.10 -1.97 7.65
N ARG A 344 7.00 -2.72 7.53
CA ARG A 344 7.04 -4.17 7.33
C ARG A 344 7.46 -4.57 5.91
N GLU A 345 7.10 -3.75 4.93
CA GLU A 345 7.29 -4.02 3.51
C GLU A 345 7.59 -2.73 2.74
N ARG A 346 8.16 -2.87 1.54
CA ARG A 346 8.31 -1.78 0.58
C ARG A 346 6.98 -1.54 -0.15
N ASP A 347 6.76 -0.34 -0.64
CA ASP A 347 5.58 -0.02 -1.45
C ASP A 347 5.79 -0.50 -2.89
N GLU A 348 5.03 -1.52 -3.27
CA GLU A 348 5.11 -2.12 -4.60
C GLU A 348 4.73 -1.16 -5.72
N SER A 349 3.82 -0.22 -5.45
CA SER A 349 3.36 0.77 -6.44
C SER A 349 4.50 1.67 -6.93
N THR A 350 5.59 1.73 -6.16
CA THR A 350 6.80 2.50 -6.46
C THR A 350 7.96 1.65 -6.99
N GLY A 351 7.68 0.39 -7.36
CA GLY A 351 8.72 -0.57 -7.72
C GLY A 351 9.65 -0.93 -6.55
N GLY A 352 9.19 -0.73 -5.31
CA GLY A 352 9.94 -0.96 -4.08
C GLY A 352 10.98 0.11 -3.73
N LYS A 353 11.08 1.21 -4.49
CA LYS A 353 12.03 2.28 -4.17
C LYS A 353 11.68 3.02 -2.89
N TYR A 354 10.39 3.21 -2.67
CA TYR A 354 9.85 3.91 -1.51
C TYR A 354 9.01 2.94 -0.66
N SER A 355 8.66 3.41 0.53
CA SER A 355 7.63 2.83 1.38
C SER A 355 6.87 3.99 2.02
N GLU A 356 5.95 3.67 2.90
CA GLU A 356 5.16 4.65 3.64
C GLU A 356 5.80 4.89 5.02
N GLY A 357 5.00 5.01 6.07
CA GLY A 357 5.49 5.17 7.43
C GLY A 357 4.59 4.46 8.44
N GLU A 358 4.74 3.14 8.56
CA GLU A 358 3.87 2.28 9.36
C GLU A 358 3.98 2.59 10.87
N THR A 359 5.21 2.59 11.41
CA THR A 359 5.44 2.85 12.83
C THR A 359 6.42 4.00 13.03
N TYR A 360 6.00 5.09 13.66
CA TYR A 360 6.90 6.15 14.11
C TYR A 360 7.88 5.61 15.18
N ILE A 361 9.19 5.73 14.92
CA ILE A 361 10.24 5.23 15.81
C ILE A 361 11.12 6.33 16.44
N GLY A 362 10.94 7.59 16.04
CA GLY A 362 11.57 8.74 16.68
C GLY A 362 11.93 9.86 15.71
N SER A 363 12.65 10.87 16.20
CA SER A 363 13.04 12.02 15.40
C SER A 363 14.35 12.66 15.86
N VAL A 364 14.99 13.41 14.96
CA VAL A 364 16.13 14.29 15.27
C VAL A 364 15.92 15.66 14.61
N ASP A 365 16.38 16.73 15.25
CA ASP A 365 16.40 18.06 14.64
C ASP A 365 17.80 18.33 14.08
N VAL A 366 17.88 18.82 12.86
CA VAL A 366 19.12 19.15 12.14
C VAL A 366 19.10 20.58 11.61
N THR A 367 20.27 21.14 11.32
CA THR A 367 20.41 22.46 10.72
C THR A 367 21.25 22.33 9.45
N THR A 368 20.75 22.85 8.33
CA THR A 368 21.51 22.89 7.07
C THR A 368 22.58 23.97 7.11
N ASP A 369 23.70 23.74 6.45
CA ASP A 369 24.78 24.71 6.33
C ASP A 369 24.49 25.77 5.25
N GLY A 370 25.50 26.60 4.95
CA GLY A 370 25.38 27.65 3.94
C GLY A 370 25.20 27.14 2.50
N SER A 371 25.41 25.85 2.25
CA SER A 371 25.15 25.18 0.98
C SER A 371 23.82 24.42 0.97
N GLY A 372 23.09 24.39 2.08
CA GLY A 372 21.84 23.63 2.21
C GLY A 372 22.02 22.20 2.70
N MET A 373 23.24 21.77 3.06
CA MET A 373 23.51 20.39 3.44
C MET A 373 23.52 20.18 4.96
N SER A 374 22.98 19.06 5.42
CA SER A 374 23.11 18.60 6.80
C SER A 374 23.30 17.09 6.86
N GLY A 375 24.25 16.63 7.67
CA GLY A 375 24.38 15.21 7.99
C GLY A 375 23.37 14.78 9.05
N ILE A 376 22.87 13.56 8.95
CA ILE A 376 21.90 12.97 9.87
C ILE A 376 22.57 11.80 10.60
N THR A 377 22.46 11.80 11.93
CA THR A 377 22.78 10.64 12.77
C THR A 377 21.75 10.55 13.89
N ALA A 378 20.93 9.51 13.88
CA ALA A 378 19.90 9.28 14.88
C ALA A 378 20.15 7.95 15.60
N ASN A 379 20.03 7.96 16.93
CA ASN A 379 20.04 6.76 17.75
C ASN A 379 18.62 6.56 18.29
N LEU A 380 17.94 5.57 17.73
CA LEU A 380 16.52 5.28 17.91
C LEU A 380 16.34 4.01 18.77
N PRO A 381 15.12 3.77 19.29
CA PRO A 381 14.75 2.47 19.88
C PRO A 381 14.97 1.32 18.90
N ALA A 382 14.96 0.09 19.42
CA ALA A 382 15.00 -1.10 18.57
C ALA A 382 13.78 -1.11 17.64
N LEU A 383 14.00 -1.57 16.40
CA LEU A 383 12.91 -1.66 15.42
C LEU A 383 11.80 -2.59 15.92
N PRO A 384 10.53 -2.28 15.63
CA PRO A 384 9.43 -3.19 15.85
C PRO A 384 9.66 -4.53 15.13
N GLU A 385 9.08 -5.60 15.68
CA GLU A 385 9.19 -6.93 15.11
C GLU A 385 8.67 -6.95 13.66
N LEU A 386 9.40 -7.60 12.75
CA LEU A 386 9.09 -7.70 11.32
C LEU A 386 9.01 -6.35 10.58
N GLN A 387 9.55 -5.25 11.11
CA GLN A 387 9.59 -3.96 10.41
C GLN A 387 11.03 -3.48 10.14
N PRO A 388 11.75 -4.12 9.20
CA PRO A 388 13.17 -3.84 8.98
C PRO A 388 13.45 -2.65 8.06
N PHE A 389 12.43 -2.07 7.42
CA PHE A 389 12.58 -1.05 6.38
C PHE A 389 12.35 0.35 6.93
N ILE A 390 13.33 1.25 6.78
CA ILE A 390 13.24 2.60 7.34
C ILE A 390 12.98 3.63 6.24
N THR A 391 12.02 4.50 6.50
CA THR A 391 11.77 5.73 5.75
C THR A 391 11.83 6.92 6.69
N ALA A 392 11.97 8.12 6.14
CA ALA A 392 11.96 9.35 6.90
C ALA A 392 11.25 10.50 6.18
N THR A 393 10.71 11.45 6.93
CA THR A 393 10.26 12.74 6.40
C THR A 393 11.14 13.86 6.95
N ALA A 394 11.22 14.98 6.23
CA ALA A 394 11.80 16.23 6.69
C ALA A 394 10.69 17.26 6.84
N THR A 395 10.66 17.96 7.97
CA THR A 395 9.76 19.10 8.20
C THR A 395 10.59 20.36 8.45
N ASP A 396 10.39 21.42 7.68
CA ASP A 396 10.98 22.72 7.97
C ASP A 396 10.39 23.27 9.28
N ILE A 397 11.19 23.35 10.33
CA ILE A 397 10.79 23.90 11.64
C ILE A 397 11.38 25.29 11.87
N THR A 398 11.93 25.91 10.83
CA THR A 398 12.48 27.26 10.88
C THR A 398 11.39 28.27 11.23
N ASP A 399 11.62 28.99 12.33
CA ASP A 399 10.76 30.10 12.74
C ASP A 399 11.43 31.43 12.36
N ARG A 400 10.81 32.15 11.43
CA ARG A 400 11.27 33.47 10.96
C ARG A 400 10.52 34.63 11.64
N GLY A 401 9.80 34.36 12.73
CA GLY A 401 9.03 35.33 13.52
C GLY A 401 7.52 35.27 13.30
N ASP A 402 7.04 34.36 12.44
CA ASP A 402 5.62 34.08 12.18
C ASP A 402 5.21 32.65 12.59
N GLY A 403 6.06 31.94 13.32
CA GLY A 403 5.92 30.52 13.67
C GLY A 403 6.70 29.62 12.71
N PRO A 404 6.85 28.32 13.04
CA PRO A 404 7.58 27.38 12.19
C PRO A 404 6.92 27.22 10.83
N ALA A 405 7.73 27.09 9.77
CA ALA A 405 7.27 26.86 8.41
C ALA A 405 6.33 25.65 8.32
N ASN A 406 6.69 24.52 8.92
CA ASN A 406 5.94 23.27 8.94
C ASN A 406 5.69 22.61 7.57
N ASP A 407 6.48 22.98 6.56
CA ASP A 407 6.47 22.29 5.28
C ASP A 407 7.06 20.89 5.47
N THR A 408 6.23 19.84 5.35
CA THR A 408 6.65 18.44 5.49
C THR A 408 6.84 17.82 4.10
N SER A 409 7.96 17.14 3.90
CA SER A 409 8.26 16.35 2.71
C SER A 409 7.40 15.08 2.62
N GLU A 410 7.47 14.44 1.45
CA GLU A 410 7.12 13.04 1.28
C GLU A 410 8.10 12.12 2.04
N PHE A 411 7.85 10.81 2.02
CA PHE A 411 8.76 9.82 2.59
C PHE A 411 10.02 9.66 1.72
N SER A 412 11.17 9.49 2.38
CA SER A 412 12.43 9.14 1.74
C SER A 412 12.36 7.79 1.01
N PRO A 413 13.31 7.51 0.09
CA PRO A 413 13.61 6.14 -0.30
C PRO A 413 13.84 5.26 0.94
N VAL A 414 13.55 3.96 0.79
CA VAL A 414 13.72 2.98 1.86
C VAL A 414 15.20 2.69 2.07
N GLU A 415 15.63 2.63 3.33
CA GLU A 415 16.91 2.04 3.73
C GLU A 415 16.62 0.82 4.63
N PRO A 416 16.98 -0.40 4.21
CA PRO A 416 16.79 -1.61 5.01
C PRO A 416 17.83 -1.75 6.13
N LEU A 417 17.42 -2.35 7.24
CA LEU A 417 18.35 -2.75 8.31
C LEU A 417 19.46 -3.66 7.77
N GLY A 418 20.72 -3.24 7.93
CA GLY A 418 21.89 -3.97 7.45
C GLY A 418 22.26 -3.70 5.99
N GLY A 419 21.52 -2.83 5.30
CA GLY A 419 21.77 -2.44 3.92
C GLY A 419 21.17 -3.39 2.88
N GLU A 420 21.23 -2.96 1.62
CA GLU A 420 20.63 -3.66 0.49
C GLU A 420 21.29 -5.03 0.22
N SER A 421 20.47 -6.05 -0.07
CA SER A 421 20.95 -7.41 -0.35
C SER A 421 20.08 -8.15 -1.37
N THR A 422 20.72 -8.79 -2.35
CA THR A 422 20.06 -9.69 -3.32
C THR A 422 20.10 -11.16 -2.90
N LEU A 423 20.48 -11.45 -1.64
CA LEU A 423 20.52 -12.80 -1.10
C LEU A 423 19.14 -13.22 -0.59
N VAL A 424 18.57 -14.26 -1.18
CA VAL A 424 17.39 -14.95 -0.66
C VAL A 424 17.83 -15.98 0.37
N ASN A 425 17.44 -15.78 1.63
CA ASN A 425 17.82 -16.65 2.75
C ASN A 425 16.62 -17.14 3.57
N ASN A 426 15.40 -16.91 3.10
CA ASN A 426 14.19 -17.51 3.66
C ASN A 426 13.10 -17.60 2.59
N THR A 427 12.09 -18.43 2.88
CA THR A 427 10.92 -18.65 2.00
C THR A 427 9.75 -17.70 2.27
N GLY A 428 9.95 -16.71 3.14
CA GLY A 428 8.94 -15.71 3.47
C GLY A 428 8.52 -14.87 2.27
N GLU A 429 7.33 -14.28 2.37
CA GLU A 429 6.80 -13.40 1.33
C GLU A 429 7.34 -11.96 1.44
N ILE A 430 7.46 -11.46 2.68
CA ILE A 430 7.83 -10.08 3.00
C ILE A 430 8.93 -10.03 4.06
N GLY A 431 9.66 -8.91 4.09
CA GLY A 431 10.78 -8.70 5.00
C GLY A 431 12.14 -8.98 4.34
N LEU A 432 13.21 -8.87 5.13
CA LEU A 432 14.57 -9.08 4.63
C LEU A 432 14.79 -10.53 4.18
N GLY A 433 15.59 -10.69 3.12
CA GLY A 433 16.04 -11.99 2.64
C GLY A 433 14.97 -12.82 1.91
N THR A 434 13.82 -12.24 1.61
CA THR A 434 12.81 -12.86 0.75
C THR A 434 13.15 -12.67 -0.73
N LEU A 435 12.55 -13.47 -1.60
CA LEU A 435 12.69 -13.30 -3.05
C LEU A 435 12.12 -11.96 -3.54
N ARG A 436 10.98 -11.53 -2.97
CA ARG A 436 10.36 -10.24 -3.29
C ARG A 436 11.31 -9.08 -2.99
N GLU A 437 11.92 -9.08 -1.81
CA GLU A 437 12.89 -8.05 -1.44
C GLU A 437 14.12 -8.07 -2.35
N ALA A 438 14.68 -9.26 -2.63
CA ALA A 438 15.83 -9.39 -3.51
C ALA A 438 15.56 -8.86 -4.94
N ILE A 439 14.31 -8.99 -5.44
CA ILE A 439 13.89 -8.42 -6.73
C ILE A 439 13.88 -6.89 -6.67
N TYR A 440 13.34 -6.28 -5.61
CA TYR A 440 13.38 -4.81 -5.47
C TYR A 440 14.82 -4.29 -5.47
N VAL A 441 15.69 -4.90 -4.67
CA VAL A 441 17.10 -4.51 -4.63
C VAL A 441 17.77 -4.64 -6.00
N ALA A 442 17.52 -5.75 -6.69
CA ALA A 442 18.12 -6.03 -7.98
C ALA A 442 17.65 -5.06 -9.08
N ASN A 443 16.36 -4.67 -9.06
CA ASN A 443 15.75 -3.69 -9.96
C ASN A 443 16.25 -2.26 -9.73
N LEU A 444 16.68 -1.92 -8.50
CA LEU A 444 17.12 -0.57 -8.12
C LEU A 444 18.63 -0.39 -8.18
N SER A 445 19.38 -1.45 -8.47
CA SER A 445 20.83 -1.45 -8.54
C SER A 445 21.31 -1.10 -9.95
N GLU A 446 22.33 -0.25 -10.07
CA GLU A 446 22.88 0.08 -11.39
C GLU A 446 23.51 -1.14 -12.09
N GLY A 447 22.96 -1.52 -13.23
CA GLY A 447 23.48 -2.59 -14.09
C GLY A 447 23.03 -3.99 -13.69
N SER A 448 23.69 -5.01 -14.24
CA SER A 448 23.19 -6.39 -14.06
C SER A 448 23.39 -6.91 -12.64
N SER A 449 22.28 -7.13 -11.95
CA SER A 449 22.24 -7.68 -10.60
C SER A 449 22.08 -9.20 -10.61
N THR A 450 22.59 -9.89 -9.59
CA THR A 450 22.39 -11.34 -9.44
C THR A 450 21.71 -11.65 -8.11
N ILE A 451 20.56 -12.30 -8.20
CA ILE A 451 19.83 -12.88 -7.07
C ILE A 451 20.36 -14.29 -6.84
N THR A 452 20.76 -14.55 -5.59
CA THR A 452 21.31 -15.83 -5.15
C THR A 452 20.51 -16.37 -3.97
N PHE A 453 20.58 -17.68 -3.74
CA PHE A 453 19.82 -18.39 -2.73
C PHE A 453 20.77 -19.08 -1.75
N ALA A 454 20.54 -18.87 -0.46
CA ALA A 454 21.17 -19.61 0.64
C ALA A 454 20.17 -19.76 1.80
N ILE A 455 19.00 -20.32 1.49
CA ILE A 455 17.94 -20.60 2.45
C ILE A 455 18.44 -21.68 3.43
N PRO A 456 18.36 -21.46 4.75
CA PRO A 456 18.92 -22.37 5.74
C PRO A 456 18.00 -23.60 5.92
N PRO A 457 18.57 -24.75 6.32
CA PRO A 457 17.80 -26.00 6.45
C PRO A 457 16.63 -25.94 7.43
N ASP A 458 16.65 -25.06 8.42
CA ASP A 458 15.59 -24.88 9.42
C ASP A 458 14.45 -23.96 8.97
N ASP A 459 14.48 -23.48 7.71
CA ASP A 459 13.38 -22.71 7.13
C ASP A 459 12.05 -23.52 7.15
N PRO A 460 10.93 -22.91 7.55
CA PRO A 460 9.66 -23.61 7.74
C PRO A 460 9.08 -24.25 6.47
N ARG A 461 9.50 -23.83 5.27
CA ARG A 461 9.05 -24.39 3.98
C ARG A 461 10.15 -25.21 3.28
N HIS A 462 10.94 -25.93 4.07
CA HIS A 462 11.87 -26.95 3.60
C HIS A 462 11.20 -28.33 3.62
N PHE A 463 11.02 -28.92 2.44
CA PHE A 463 10.21 -30.12 2.22
C PHE A 463 11.00 -31.27 1.60
N TYR A 464 10.48 -32.49 1.74
CA TYR A 464 10.93 -33.68 1.01
C TYR A 464 9.73 -34.60 0.71
N TYR A 465 9.90 -35.51 -0.24
CA TYR A 465 8.94 -36.60 -0.48
C TYR A 465 9.24 -37.75 0.49
N MET A 466 8.25 -38.16 1.29
CA MET A 466 8.30 -39.40 2.06
C MET A 466 8.08 -40.59 1.14
N ASP A 467 8.84 -41.67 1.35
CA ASP A 467 8.73 -42.94 0.62
C ASP A 467 7.28 -43.45 0.62
N ASP A 468 6.67 -43.50 -0.57
CA ASP A 468 5.33 -44.02 -0.76
C ASP A 468 5.29 -45.55 -1.00
N GLY A 469 6.46 -46.19 -1.07
CA GLY A 469 6.64 -47.61 -1.31
C GLY A 469 6.42 -48.04 -2.78
N VAL A 470 6.28 -47.10 -3.71
CA VAL A 470 6.00 -47.35 -5.13
C VAL A 470 7.18 -46.89 -5.98
N SER A 471 7.97 -47.86 -6.45
CA SER A 471 9.14 -47.57 -7.28
C SER A 471 8.79 -46.84 -8.58
N GLY A 472 9.58 -45.82 -8.88
CA GLY A 472 9.52 -44.97 -10.06
C GLY A 472 8.57 -43.79 -9.93
N THR A 473 8.00 -43.53 -8.75
CA THR A 473 7.00 -42.48 -8.55
C THR A 473 7.24 -41.72 -7.25
N VAL A 474 6.77 -40.47 -7.22
CA VAL A 474 6.62 -39.69 -5.97
C VAL A 474 5.16 -39.29 -5.80
N SER A 475 4.76 -38.97 -4.58
CA SER A 475 3.39 -38.60 -4.25
C SER A 475 3.30 -37.26 -3.52
N ARG A 476 2.47 -36.33 -4.04
CA ARG A 476 2.18 -35.05 -3.36
C ARG A 476 1.41 -35.19 -2.05
N LEU A 477 0.75 -36.33 -1.84
CA LEU A 477 0.10 -36.62 -0.56
C LEU A 477 1.12 -37.00 0.52
N ASN A 478 2.35 -37.33 0.10
CA ASN A 478 3.42 -37.80 0.96
C ASN A 478 4.56 -36.77 1.01
N VAL A 479 4.23 -35.50 1.26
CA VAL A 479 5.23 -34.44 1.47
C VAL A 479 5.31 -34.10 2.95
N ALA A 480 6.53 -34.00 3.48
CA ALA A 480 6.80 -33.62 4.86
C ALA A 480 7.88 -32.53 4.94
N THR A 481 7.91 -31.81 6.07
CA THR A 481 8.94 -30.80 6.37
C THR A 481 10.19 -31.45 6.97
N THR A 482 11.36 -30.88 6.72
CA THR A 482 12.64 -31.31 7.31
C THR A 482 13.46 -30.12 7.79
N ALA A 483 14.36 -30.36 8.75
CA ALA A 483 15.38 -29.41 9.20
C ALA A 483 16.81 -29.90 8.93
N GLU A 484 16.95 -31.01 8.19
CA GLU A 484 18.25 -31.64 7.91
C GLU A 484 18.99 -30.90 6.80
N ALA A 485 20.27 -30.59 7.03
CA ALA A 485 21.13 -29.96 6.03
C ALA A 485 21.63 -30.95 4.94
N ASP A 486 21.60 -32.24 5.25
CA ASP A 486 22.06 -33.33 4.40
C ASP A 486 20.90 -34.32 4.22
N ASP A 487 20.45 -34.49 2.97
CA ASP A 487 19.33 -35.38 2.62
C ASP A 487 19.54 -36.82 3.10
N SER A 488 20.80 -37.27 3.24
CA SER A 488 21.11 -38.63 3.67
C SER A 488 20.75 -38.92 5.13
N ASN A 489 20.46 -37.88 5.92
CA ASN A 489 19.95 -38.01 7.28
C ASN A 489 18.42 -38.15 7.36
N ILE A 490 17.71 -37.93 6.25
CA ILE A 490 16.24 -38.05 6.19
C ILE A 490 15.89 -39.53 6.01
N ALA A 491 15.39 -40.16 7.07
CA ALA A 491 15.31 -41.63 7.17
C ALA A 491 14.27 -42.28 6.23
N ASP A 492 13.17 -41.59 5.96
CA ASP A 492 12.04 -42.03 5.12
C ASP A 492 11.95 -41.22 3.83
N ILE A 493 13.07 -40.65 3.35
CA ILE A 493 13.12 -39.97 2.07
C ILE A 493 12.86 -40.94 0.91
N ASP A 494 12.03 -40.49 -0.03
CA ASP A 494 11.64 -41.28 -1.18
C ASP A 494 12.86 -41.62 -2.06
N PRO A 495 13.16 -42.91 -2.33
CA PRO A 495 14.31 -43.30 -3.12
C PRO A 495 14.20 -42.92 -4.61
N ASP A 496 13.00 -42.60 -5.11
CA ASP A 496 12.78 -42.13 -6.48
C ASP A 496 13.08 -40.63 -6.64
N TRP A 497 13.05 -39.86 -5.55
CA TRP A 497 13.56 -38.49 -5.47
C TRP A 497 14.21 -38.19 -4.12
N PRO A 498 15.46 -38.66 -3.90
CA PRO A 498 16.12 -38.58 -2.60
C PRO A 498 16.71 -37.19 -2.35
N HIS A 499 15.91 -36.14 -2.54
CA HIS A 499 16.29 -34.74 -2.39
C HIS A 499 15.19 -33.91 -1.73
N SER A 500 15.57 -33.08 -0.76
CA SER A 500 14.71 -32.01 -0.23
C SER A 500 14.68 -30.77 -1.14
N TRP A 501 13.74 -29.85 -0.91
CA TRP A 501 13.67 -28.55 -1.58
C TRP A 501 13.02 -27.48 -0.70
N PHE A 502 13.25 -26.22 -1.04
CA PHE A 502 12.62 -25.05 -0.44
C PHE A 502 11.53 -24.54 -1.36
N SER A 503 10.35 -24.27 -0.80
CA SER A 503 9.19 -23.79 -1.55
C SER A 503 8.85 -22.36 -1.15
N ILE A 504 9.02 -21.41 -2.06
CA ILE A 504 8.60 -20.02 -1.93
C ILE A 504 7.18 -19.93 -2.49
N GLN A 505 6.21 -19.51 -1.68
CA GLN A 505 4.83 -19.39 -2.09
C GLN A 505 4.35 -17.95 -1.86
N PRO A 506 4.47 -17.08 -2.88
CA PRO A 506 3.97 -15.73 -2.80
C PRO A 506 2.47 -15.68 -2.54
N SER A 507 2.02 -14.58 -1.94
CA SER A 507 0.61 -14.35 -1.64
C SER A 507 -0.15 -13.68 -2.79
N HIS A 508 0.58 -13.05 -3.70
CA HIS A 508 0.15 -12.50 -4.98
C HIS A 508 1.38 -12.42 -5.93
N GLY A 509 1.22 -11.83 -7.12
CA GLY A 509 2.32 -11.69 -8.09
C GLY A 509 3.60 -11.10 -7.50
N LEU A 510 4.75 -11.62 -7.93
CA LEU A 510 6.06 -11.04 -7.64
C LEU A 510 6.20 -9.68 -8.36
N PRO A 511 7.10 -8.78 -7.89
CA PRO A 511 7.35 -7.53 -8.59
C PRO A 511 7.85 -7.80 -10.01
N GLU A 512 7.43 -6.95 -10.96
CA GLU A 512 7.96 -7.01 -12.32
C GLU A 512 9.46 -6.74 -12.34
N LEU A 513 10.17 -7.43 -13.22
CA LEU A 513 11.59 -7.19 -13.47
C LEU A 513 11.67 -6.13 -14.56
N PHE A 514 12.30 -4.99 -14.25
CA PHE A 514 12.43 -3.85 -15.17
C PHE A 514 13.87 -3.36 -15.37
N ASP A 515 14.85 -4.02 -14.75
CA ASP A 515 16.29 -3.83 -15.00
C ASP A 515 16.94 -5.23 -15.24
N PRO A 516 18.13 -5.33 -15.87
CA PRO A 516 18.75 -6.62 -16.17
C PRO A 516 19.08 -7.44 -14.91
N ILE A 517 18.40 -8.58 -14.71
CA ILE A 517 18.54 -9.40 -13.50
C ILE A 517 18.91 -10.84 -13.85
N ASN A 518 19.86 -11.42 -13.09
CA ASN A 518 20.16 -12.84 -13.11
C ASN A 518 19.61 -13.50 -11.84
N ILE A 519 18.64 -14.40 -11.97
CA ILE A 519 18.14 -15.24 -10.89
C ILE A 519 18.77 -16.63 -11.03
N ASP A 520 19.59 -17.03 -10.06
CA ASP A 520 20.33 -18.30 -10.10
C ASP A 520 20.00 -19.22 -8.92
N GLY A 521 18.99 -20.08 -9.10
CA GLY A 521 18.60 -21.11 -8.13
C GLY A 521 19.66 -22.21 -7.92
N PHE A 522 20.67 -22.33 -8.80
CA PHE A 522 21.79 -23.26 -8.58
C PHE A 522 22.75 -22.79 -7.48
N THR A 523 22.61 -21.55 -7.00
CA THR A 523 23.38 -21.06 -5.86
C THR A 523 22.95 -21.66 -4.52
N GLN A 524 21.71 -22.15 -4.42
CA GLN A 524 21.25 -22.87 -3.23
C GLN A 524 22.09 -24.14 -3.01
N PRO A 525 22.68 -24.34 -1.80
CA PRO A 525 23.37 -25.57 -1.46
C PRO A 525 22.54 -26.82 -1.75
N GLY A 526 23.17 -27.83 -2.37
CA GLY A 526 22.51 -29.08 -2.76
C GLY A 526 21.88 -29.05 -4.17
N SER A 527 21.84 -27.90 -4.86
CA SER A 527 21.45 -27.82 -6.27
C SER A 527 22.54 -28.39 -7.19
N VAL A 528 22.14 -29.08 -8.25
CA VAL A 528 23.03 -29.74 -9.22
C VAL A 528 22.54 -29.48 -10.65
N LYS A 529 23.44 -29.01 -11.51
CA LYS A 529 23.18 -28.80 -12.94
C LYS A 529 23.13 -30.13 -13.70
N ASN A 530 22.29 -30.21 -14.72
CA ASN A 530 22.17 -31.41 -15.55
C ASN A 530 23.49 -31.69 -16.30
N THR A 531 23.90 -32.95 -16.34
CA THR A 531 25.09 -33.43 -17.06
C THR A 531 24.75 -34.34 -18.25
N LEU A 532 23.51 -34.84 -18.31
CA LEU A 532 23.07 -35.76 -19.35
C LEU A 532 22.86 -35.07 -20.70
N SER A 533 23.48 -35.63 -21.75
CA SER A 533 23.39 -35.09 -23.11
C SER A 533 22.06 -35.46 -23.76
N ALA A 534 21.56 -34.59 -24.64
CA ALA A 534 20.32 -34.88 -25.38
C ALA A 534 20.52 -36.14 -26.27
N PRO A 535 19.52 -37.03 -26.38
CA PRO A 535 18.12 -36.89 -25.95
C PRO A 535 17.80 -37.55 -24.60
N GLN A 536 18.80 -37.77 -23.73
CA GLN A 536 18.54 -38.32 -22.39
C GLN A 536 17.68 -37.37 -21.55
N GLY A 537 17.12 -37.90 -20.46
CA GLY A 537 16.42 -37.13 -19.44
C GLY A 537 17.30 -36.13 -18.68
N LEU A 538 16.95 -35.86 -17.43
CA LEU A 538 17.61 -34.89 -16.56
C LEU A 538 18.08 -35.54 -15.25
N ASP A 539 19.34 -35.31 -14.91
CA ASP A 539 19.93 -35.63 -13.60
C ASP A 539 20.13 -34.38 -12.72
N SER A 540 19.58 -33.23 -13.14
CA SER A 540 19.61 -32.01 -12.33
C SER A 540 18.80 -32.16 -11.04
N VAL A 541 19.26 -31.47 -10.01
CA VAL A 541 18.58 -31.29 -8.72
C VAL A 541 18.36 -29.80 -8.54
N LEU A 542 17.11 -29.37 -8.56
CA LEU A 542 16.73 -27.98 -8.35
C LEU A 542 16.13 -27.90 -6.93
N ARG A 543 16.70 -27.04 -6.09
CA ARG A 543 16.30 -26.92 -4.68
C ARG A 543 15.29 -25.81 -4.41
N ILE A 544 15.02 -24.94 -5.37
CA ILE A 544 14.14 -23.78 -5.20
C ILE A 544 12.88 -23.98 -6.06
N GLU A 545 11.74 -24.06 -5.40
CA GLU A 545 10.41 -24.04 -6.02
C GLU A 545 9.77 -22.67 -5.79
N LEU A 546 9.32 -22.02 -6.87
CA LEU A 546 8.31 -20.98 -6.86
C LEU A 546 6.94 -21.67 -7.03
N ASP A 547 6.23 -21.80 -5.91
CA ASP A 547 4.86 -22.31 -5.84
C ASP A 547 3.86 -21.17 -6.05
N GLY A 548 3.40 -21.01 -7.28
CA GLY A 548 2.52 -19.92 -7.70
C GLY A 548 1.05 -20.11 -7.34
N ALA A 549 0.68 -21.04 -6.45
CA ALA A 549 -0.72 -21.38 -6.19
C ALA A 549 -1.62 -20.22 -5.72
N ASN A 550 -1.06 -19.12 -5.21
CA ASN A 550 -1.80 -17.89 -4.85
C ASN A 550 -1.54 -16.71 -5.80
N ILE A 551 -0.77 -16.93 -6.88
CA ILE A 551 -0.48 -15.90 -7.88
C ILE A 551 -1.56 -15.98 -8.95
N GLU A 552 -2.38 -14.93 -9.11
CA GLU A 552 -3.38 -14.87 -10.20
C GLU A 552 -2.74 -14.65 -11.58
N GLY A 553 -1.56 -14.03 -11.63
CA GLY A 553 -0.82 -13.68 -12.85
C GLY A 553 0.36 -14.61 -13.15
N ASP A 554 1.39 -14.04 -13.77
CA ASP A 554 2.62 -14.75 -14.16
C ASP A 554 3.52 -15.03 -12.94
N GLY A 555 4.29 -16.13 -12.98
CA GLY A 555 5.29 -16.41 -11.94
C GLY A 555 6.40 -15.37 -11.93
N PHE A 556 6.99 -15.10 -13.10
CA PHE A 556 7.90 -13.97 -13.34
C PHE A 556 7.44 -13.19 -14.58
N SER A 557 7.38 -11.86 -14.45
CA SER A 557 7.12 -10.93 -15.56
C SER A 557 8.36 -10.07 -15.79
N LEU A 558 8.94 -10.13 -16.99
CA LEU A 558 10.06 -9.31 -17.41
C LEU A 558 9.55 -8.28 -18.39
N VAL A 559 9.69 -7.00 -18.07
CA VAL A 559 9.20 -5.88 -18.89
C VAL A 559 10.34 -5.10 -19.55
N VAL A 560 10.01 -4.15 -20.42
CA VAL A 560 10.98 -3.25 -21.07
C VAL A 560 11.93 -2.64 -20.03
N GLY A 561 13.24 -2.80 -20.26
CA GLY A 561 14.31 -2.46 -19.31
C GLY A 561 15.01 -3.68 -18.71
N ALA A 562 14.31 -4.82 -18.58
CA ALA A 562 14.90 -6.06 -18.06
C ALA A 562 15.64 -6.90 -19.11
N GLU A 563 16.18 -6.28 -20.17
CA GLU A 563 16.87 -7.01 -21.24
C GLU A 563 18.13 -7.75 -20.73
N ILE A 564 18.51 -8.84 -21.41
CA ILE A 564 19.75 -9.60 -21.12
C ILE A 564 19.69 -10.36 -19.77
N SER A 565 18.51 -10.42 -19.14
CA SER A 565 18.25 -11.16 -17.90
C SER A 565 18.47 -12.67 -18.04
N LEU A 566 18.69 -13.36 -16.92
CA LEU A 566 18.84 -14.81 -16.83
C LEU A 566 17.96 -15.37 -15.73
N ILE A 567 17.13 -16.36 -16.06
CA ILE A 567 16.41 -17.16 -15.06
C ILE A 567 16.90 -18.61 -15.19
N GLN A 568 17.47 -19.17 -14.13
CA GLN A 568 17.99 -20.54 -14.12
C GLN A 568 17.86 -21.25 -12.77
N GLY A 569 17.77 -22.58 -12.81
CA GLY A 569 17.84 -23.43 -11.62
C GLY A 569 16.60 -23.38 -10.73
N LEU A 570 15.45 -22.97 -11.26
CA LEU A 570 14.19 -22.86 -10.53
C LEU A 570 13.15 -23.88 -11.01
N VAL A 571 12.33 -24.36 -10.08
CA VAL A 571 11.06 -25.02 -10.38
C VAL A 571 9.97 -23.95 -10.28
N ILE A 572 9.20 -23.73 -11.34
CA ILE A 572 8.14 -22.69 -11.41
C ILE A 572 6.83 -23.36 -11.80
N ASN A 573 5.85 -23.33 -10.92
CA ASN A 573 4.63 -24.09 -11.12
C ASN A 573 3.40 -23.42 -10.48
N ARG A 574 2.20 -23.87 -10.90
CA ARG A 574 0.91 -23.48 -10.33
C ARG A 574 0.55 -21.98 -10.38
N CYS A 575 1.25 -21.16 -11.18
CA CYS A 575 0.87 -19.76 -11.40
C CYS A 575 -0.49 -19.66 -12.12
N GLY A 576 -1.27 -18.61 -11.86
CA GLY A 576 -2.59 -18.41 -12.46
C GLY A 576 -2.57 -18.10 -13.96
N ALA A 577 -1.50 -17.46 -14.44
CA ALA A 577 -1.23 -17.22 -15.86
C ALA A 577 -0.01 -18.05 -16.34
N ASN A 578 1.06 -17.42 -16.81
CA ASN A 578 2.23 -18.12 -17.34
C ASN A 578 3.26 -18.41 -16.26
N GLY A 579 4.13 -19.41 -16.47
CA GLY A 579 5.28 -19.60 -15.58
C GLY A 579 6.26 -18.43 -15.65
N ILE A 580 6.65 -18.07 -16.88
CA ILE A 580 7.50 -16.91 -17.17
C ILE A 580 6.89 -16.16 -18.36
N HIS A 581 6.71 -14.85 -18.21
CA HIS A 581 6.31 -13.95 -19.27
C HIS A 581 7.44 -12.97 -19.57
N LEU A 582 7.84 -12.94 -20.84
CA LEU A 582 8.83 -12.03 -21.37
C LEU A 582 8.10 -10.99 -22.25
N ASP A 583 8.13 -9.73 -21.83
CA ASP A 583 7.59 -8.55 -22.54
C ASP A 583 8.66 -7.46 -22.59
N THR A 584 9.78 -7.77 -23.25
CA THR A 584 11.00 -6.95 -23.26
C THR A 584 11.49 -6.70 -24.69
N PHE A 585 12.51 -5.83 -24.88
CA PHE A 585 13.21 -5.78 -26.17
C PHE A 585 14.15 -6.97 -26.44
N GLY A 586 14.32 -7.86 -25.45
CA GLY A 586 14.82 -9.22 -25.57
C GLY A 586 16.26 -9.46 -25.11
N GLY A 587 16.89 -10.51 -25.65
CA GLY A 587 18.23 -10.96 -25.19
C GLY A 587 18.23 -11.77 -23.88
N ASN A 588 17.06 -12.07 -23.32
CA ASN A 588 16.93 -12.82 -22.07
C ASN A 588 17.21 -14.31 -22.26
N ARG A 589 17.49 -14.99 -21.15
CA ARG A 589 17.88 -16.38 -21.10
C ARG A 589 17.05 -17.12 -20.06
N VAL A 590 16.34 -18.16 -20.47
CA VAL A 590 15.64 -19.08 -19.58
C VAL A 590 16.29 -20.46 -19.76
N MET A 591 17.02 -20.94 -18.75
CA MET A 591 17.91 -22.09 -18.89
C MET A 591 17.92 -22.98 -17.64
N GLY A 592 17.85 -24.30 -17.82
CA GLY A 592 17.99 -25.24 -16.69
C GLY A 592 16.86 -25.18 -15.65
N ASN A 593 15.66 -24.72 -16.03
CA ASN A 593 14.48 -24.62 -15.15
C ASN A 593 13.50 -25.78 -15.36
N PHE A 594 12.68 -26.07 -14.36
CA PHE A 594 11.50 -26.93 -14.48
C PHE A 594 10.25 -26.05 -14.43
N ILE A 595 9.41 -26.07 -15.45
CA ILE A 595 8.28 -25.15 -15.59
C ILE A 595 7.00 -25.94 -15.86
N GLY A 596 6.04 -25.83 -14.94
CA GLY A 596 4.76 -26.57 -14.98
C GLY A 596 4.80 -27.99 -14.40
N THR A 597 5.92 -28.38 -13.76
CA THR A 597 6.05 -29.68 -13.08
C THR A 597 6.42 -29.50 -11.61
N ASP A 598 6.36 -30.58 -10.85
CA ASP A 598 6.89 -30.62 -9.50
C ASP A 598 8.42 -30.60 -9.47
N VAL A 599 9.00 -30.52 -8.27
CA VAL A 599 10.46 -30.49 -8.09
C VAL A 599 11.14 -31.77 -8.53
N SER A 600 10.44 -32.90 -8.49
CA SER A 600 10.96 -34.14 -9.06
C SER A 600 10.91 -34.12 -10.57
N GLY A 601 10.18 -33.22 -11.23
CA GLY A 601 10.00 -33.19 -12.68
C GLY A 601 9.21 -34.37 -13.25
N THR A 602 8.44 -35.08 -12.41
CA THR A 602 7.67 -36.27 -12.82
C THR A 602 6.17 -36.10 -12.71
N LEU A 603 5.69 -35.12 -11.95
CA LEU A 603 4.26 -34.83 -11.77
C LEU A 603 3.89 -33.51 -12.44
N PRO A 604 2.77 -33.46 -13.20
CA PRO A 604 2.28 -32.23 -13.80
C PRO A 604 1.68 -31.33 -12.73
N LEU A 605 2.11 -30.06 -12.74
CA LEU A 605 1.66 -28.98 -11.87
C LEU A 605 1.64 -27.67 -12.65
N GLY A 606 0.95 -27.70 -13.77
CA GLY A 606 0.93 -26.62 -14.74
C GLY A 606 0.64 -25.25 -14.16
N ASN A 607 1.21 -24.25 -14.82
CA ASN A 607 0.68 -22.91 -14.75
C ASN A 607 -0.66 -22.85 -15.52
N GLY A 608 -1.50 -21.86 -15.23
CA GLY A 608 -2.86 -21.75 -15.76
C GLY A 608 -2.92 -21.51 -17.27
N LEU A 609 -1.90 -20.85 -17.83
CA LEU A 609 -1.72 -20.59 -19.26
C LEU A 609 -0.45 -21.28 -19.76
N ASP A 610 0.51 -20.54 -20.30
CA ASP A 610 1.70 -21.10 -20.94
C ASP A 610 2.82 -21.38 -19.93
N GLY A 611 3.72 -22.31 -20.25
CA GLY A 611 4.95 -22.46 -19.47
C GLY A 611 5.80 -21.20 -19.58
N ILE A 612 6.10 -20.80 -20.82
CA ILE A 612 6.82 -19.56 -21.14
C ILE A 612 6.09 -18.83 -22.26
N LEU A 613 5.72 -17.57 -22.03
CA LEU A 613 5.15 -16.68 -23.03
C LEU A 613 6.18 -15.65 -23.50
N LEU A 614 6.30 -15.52 -24.83
CA LEU A 614 7.17 -14.53 -25.47
C LEU A 614 6.36 -13.49 -26.27
N ASP A 615 6.20 -12.27 -25.72
CA ASP A 615 5.48 -11.13 -26.32
C ASP A 615 6.47 -10.01 -26.76
N ALA A 616 6.38 -9.55 -28.02
CA ALA A 616 7.17 -8.43 -28.59
C ALA A 616 8.72 -8.56 -28.66
N GLU A 617 9.25 -9.78 -28.76
CA GLU A 617 10.66 -10.08 -28.49
C GLU A 617 11.66 -10.15 -29.66
N ARG A 618 12.96 -10.01 -29.31
CA ARG A 618 14.09 -10.48 -30.13
C ARG A 618 15.23 -11.12 -29.33
N TYR A 619 15.89 -12.12 -29.92
CA TYR A 619 17.15 -12.71 -29.40
C TYR A 619 17.06 -13.41 -28.04
N ASN A 620 15.87 -13.78 -27.58
CA ASN A 620 15.73 -14.57 -26.36
C ASN A 620 16.19 -16.01 -26.58
N ARG A 621 16.64 -16.65 -25.49
CA ARG A 621 17.18 -18.01 -25.51
C ARG A 621 16.49 -18.87 -24.48
N ILE A 622 15.68 -19.79 -24.96
CA ILE A 622 15.03 -20.82 -24.14
C ILE A 622 15.80 -22.13 -24.35
N GLY A 623 16.62 -22.48 -23.38
CA GLY A 623 17.47 -23.68 -23.43
C GLY A 623 18.86 -23.44 -24.03
N GLY A 624 19.56 -24.53 -24.34
CA GLY A 624 20.87 -24.48 -24.97
C GLY A 624 21.46 -25.82 -25.40
N ALA A 625 22.60 -25.78 -26.12
CA ALA A 625 23.26 -26.98 -26.65
C ALA A 625 23.96 -27.81 -25.56
N LYS A 626 24.33 -27.18 -24.45
CA LYS A 626 24.99 -27.86 -23.35
C LYS A 626 23.94 -28.50 -22.41
N PRO A 627 24.23 -29.67 -21.82
CA PRO A 627 23.32 -30.36 -20.90
C PRO A 627 22.74 -29.45 -19.82
N GLU A 628 23.56 -28.59 -19.21
CA GLU A 628 23.17 -27.76 -18.07
C GLU A 628 22.14 -26.66 -18.42
N LEU A 629 21.92 -26.38 -19.70
CA LEU A 629 21.02 -25.31 -20.15
C LEU A 629 19.59 -25.81 -20.42
N ARG A 630 19.37 -27.13 -20.42
CA ARG A 630 18.09 -27.76 -20.78
C ARG A 630 16.99 -27.43 -19.77
N ASN A 631 15.92 -26.78 -20.22
CA ASN A 631 14.70 -26.67 -19.42
C ASN A 631 13.84 -27.94 -19.55
N LEU A 632 13.05 -28.21 -18.53
CA LEU A 632 11.89 -29.12 -18.55
C LEU A 632 10.64 -28.24 -18.53
N ILE A 633 9.81 -28.32 -19.57
CA ILE A 633 8.61 -27.49 -19.70
C ILE A 633 7.45 -28.40 -20.07
N ALA A 634 6.60 -28.69 -19.10
CA ALA A 634 5.55 -29.68 -19.28
C ALA A 634 4.36 -29.43 -18.36
N GLY A 635 3.16 -29.81 -18.80
CA GLY A 635 1.97 -29.89 -17.95
C GLY A 635 1.22 -28.57 -17.77
N ASN A 636 1.58 -27.53 -18.52
CA ASN A 636 0.94 -26.20 -18.47
C ASN A 636 -0.46 -26.22 -19.11
N GLY A 637 -1.33 -25.28 -18.71
CA GLY A 637 -2.75 -25.25 -19.07
C GLY A 637 -3.04 -24.90 -20.54
N SER A 638 -2.09 -24.24 -21.20
CA SER A 638 -2.14 -23.84 -22.61
C SER A 638 -0.95 -24.42 -23.38
N ASN A 639 0.00 -23.61 -23.84
CA ASN A 639 1.19 -24.04 -24.56
C ASN A 639 2.34 -24.24 -23.58
N GLU A 640 3.26 -25.16 -23.87
CA GLU A 640 4.51 -25.22 -23.10
C GLU A 640 5.35 -23.95 -23.35
N ILE A 641 5.41 -23.51 -24.61
CA ILE A 641 6.04 -22.26 -25.01
C ILE A 641 5.15 -21.59 -26.07
N GLU A 642 4.70 -20.37 -25.82
CA GLU A 642 4.02 -19.52 -26.80
C GLU A 642 4.95 -18.40 -27.26
N ILE A 643 4.98 -18.13 -28.57
CA ILE A 643 5.79 -17.07 -29.18
C ILE A 643 4.88 -16.23 -30.08
N LYS A 644 4.54 -15.01 -29.66
CA LYS A 644 3.66 -14.10 -30.42
C LYS A 644 4.42 -13.08 -31.27
N GLY A 645 5.66 -12.73 -30.91
CA GLY A 645 6.58 -11.90 -31.70
C GLY A 645 7.62 -12.73 -32.47
N SER A 646 8.19 -12.24 -33.57
CA SER A 646 9.20 -13.00 -34.32
C SER A 646 10.47 -12.18 -34.58
N GLY A 647 11.50 -12.36 -33.76
CA GLY A 647 12.82 -11.82 -34.06
C GLY A 647 13.98 -12.64 -33.50
N ALA A 648 14.43 -13.66 -34.22
CA ALA A 648 15.69 -14.36 -33.91
C ALA A 648 15.78 -14.98 -32.49
N ASP A 649 14.64 -15.25 -31.85
CA ASP A 649 14.57 -16.05 -30.63
C ASP A 649 14.97 -17.51 -30.92
N THR A 650 15.54 -18.16 -29.92
CA THR A 650 16.03 -19.53 -30.05
C THR A 650 15.45 -20.40 -28.96
N VAL A 651 14.71 -21.42 -29.37
CA VAL A 651 14.23 -22.50 -28.49
C VAL A 651 14.95 -23.78 -28.91
N TYR A 652 15.89 -24.26 -28.10
CA TYR A 652 16.61 -25.48 -28.44
C TYR A 652 17.19 -26.18 -27.22
N GLY A 653 17.27 -27.52 -27.30
CA GLY A 653 17.86 -28.35 -26.25
C GLY A 653 17.00 -28.55 -24.99
N ASN A 654 15.69 -28.25 -25.05
CA ASN A 654 14.71 -28.43 -23.97
C ASN A 654 14.03 -29.82 -23.99
N LEU A 655 13.49 -30.26 -22.86
CA LEU A 655 12.43 -31.28 -22.77
C LEU A 655 11.08 -30.56 -22.72
N ILE A 656 10.20 -30.86 -23.67
CA ILE A 656 8.92 -30.17 -23.82
C ILE A 656 7.79 -31.20 -23.88
N GLY A 657 6.77 -31.07 -23.02
CA GLY A 657 5.61 -31.97 -22.97
C GLY A 657 5.92 -33.40 -22.51
N VAL A 658 7.07 -33.60 -21.86
CA VAL A 658 7.54 -34.88 -21.29
C VAL A 658 8.01 -34.65 -19.87
N ASP A 659 8.15 -35.73 -19.10
CA ASP A 659 8.76 -35.70 -17.77
C ASP A 659 10.29 -35.62 -17.85
N ARG A 660 10.94 -35.54 -16.69
CA ARG A 660 12.40 -35.51 -16.60
C ARG A 660 13.10 -36.72 -17.20
N ARG A 661 12.42 -37.85 -17.36
CA ARG A 661 12.95 -39.10 -17.93
C ARG A 661 12.80 -39.12 -19.45
N ALA A 662 12.32 -38.02 -20.04
CA ALA A 662 11.92 -37.90 -21.44
C ALA A 662 10.79 -38.87 -21.82
N GLN A 663 9.89 -39.15 -20.88
CA GLN A 663 8.69 -39.96 -21.07
C GLN A 663 7.44 -39.07 -21.09
N SER A 664 6.37 -39.54 -21.74
CA SER A 664 5.10 -38.80 -21.77
C SER A 664 4.59 -38.52 -20.35
N ILE A 665 4.21 -37.27 -20.07
CA ILE A 665 3.65 -36.84 -18.78
C ILE A 665 2.10 -36.82 -18.76
N ILE A 666 1.46 -37.21 -19.89
CA ILE A 666 -0.01 -37.23 -20.08
C ILE A 666 -0.71 -38.14 -19.06
#